data_AF-A0A2V6ZZB1-F1
#
_entry.id   AF-A0A2V6ZZB1-F1
#
_cell.length_a   1.000
_cell.length_b   1.000
_cell.length_c   1.000
_cell.angle_alpha   90.00
_cell.angle_beta   90.00
_cell.angle_gamma   90.00
#
_symmetry.space_group_name_H-M   'P 1'
#
loop_
_entity.id
_entity.type
_entity.pdbx_description
1 polymer ?
#
loop_
_entity_poly.entity_id
_entity_poly.type
_entity_poly.pdbx_seq_one_letter_code
_entity_poly.pdbx_strand_id
1 'polypeptide(L)'
;MWTFVSLMAAALPGVVAWWTGRRLLVRRDDPALPERIVARSYRLVQVMGAAVGVIFFVSPHTPWLLVLPLLGLYVGGFPAHKVLHEERRGLASYLLSSARWWLAAFGIWTLLAFSPAIISAAGAARWPVAALLAVALVLWNIFYAQILRLVLDARPLSREDLGPRFAAIVARARAADPQVLRFGFPGGRVVNAFALPARQRGTVLFGDQLLELLEPDEVAAIFAHEVAHLEHFDGKRLLRARVTMWAIIGLTVAVVPLLDQWMLALPHFLESACVVAVGIGLLMLGAARQKHEAESDLRAVELCGDPEALIRALVKLHALAQLPRRWALDFERHASHPSLARRVQAIRAVANTTPARFDRPLVIPTATTGTFVVLDSERAEWLEGVAVGTPIEATALREHASRSQGWRYSELVELRVRPGSGDRIFLVAAERAGSTWSVPLRPEDVGVVQSALDVVDVFLAHRSAPTRWPALLVRAVAAVGMMAALVASSALSVFVAGLIALIRPHVAPLAALAVASIGAALLAASRGDPSAEAPAPTAVLLALLSAVALAALLLVRRGQENAGDPYRRVPAVTSGALAVVAVASLFPLLYRSDPRPLDHWGLMATVPSVFIAASGAGAALLARDRRWVRWAGIALVIVGIVPLGLGAAWPSVRSAIHWQHVTPTLLHRTELERPGTNLRSSPSGRRLAVRVASRMAAEAPWAFRVLGAANDGWELAADDLAFLDDERLVVLRREDNTLRLALISGGSAAPAWRVTLPDMTGAQVTASPETGAWTVIGNAPESESTIVAVAGVVGHQETRVKRWALASESDERSAWAVTGLESAFEVRTRLRGDWYWRWPLLPILLPTLLGHVPFDSEIWHRGPAGDRRLASASSVIRCMAAADQMVVCLGYGTTERVVWAFRDGLPEPEMPAILPASTWKVGLFKNRLLGMTAANAVLILDEDRQRGIQLNLPPEEGRAVDALLVGGRLAVLSSRRPGGAVSVYALP
;
A
#
# COMPACT_ATOMS: atom_id res chain seq x y z
N MET A 1 -4.89 8.18 -15.07
CA MET A 1 -4.16 6.95 -15.44
C MET A 1 -4.05 5.93 -14.29
N TRP A 2 -3.45 6.27 -13.13
CA TRP A 2 -3.50 5.39 -11.94
C TRP A 2 -4.91 4.97 -11.55
N THR A 3 -5.86 5.90 -11.68
CA THR A 3 -7.30 5.65 -11.56
C THR A 3 -7.78 4.53 -12.48
N PHE A 4 -7.31 4.45 -13.73
CA PHE A 4 -7.74 3.41 -14.68
C PHE A 4 -7.29 2.01 -14.24
N VAL A 5 -6.07 1.87 -13.73
CA VAL A 5 -5.53 0.60 -13.18
C VAL A 5 -6.31 0.17 -11.97
N SER A 6 -6.54 1.11 -11.05
CA SER A 6 -7.31 0.85 -9.85
C SER A 6 -8.75 0.46 -10.20
N LEU A 7 -9.34 1.03 -11.25
CA LEU A 7 -10.65 0.63 -11.78
C LEU A 7 -10.62 -0.75 -12.44
N MET A 8 -9.59 -1.10 -13.21
CA MET A 8 -9.42 -2.45 -13.79
C MET A 8 -9.21 -3.52 -12.71
N ALA A 9 -8.35 -3.24 -11.73
CA ALA A 9 -8.16 -4.09 -10.57
C ALA A 9 -9.47 -4.23 -9.78
N ALA A 10 -10.23 -3.14 -9.62
CA ALA A 10 -11.53 -3.17 -8.95
C ALA A 10 -12.60 -3.98 -9.70
N ALA A 11 -12.58 -3.98 -11.03
CA ALA A 11 -13.52 -4.75 -11.84
C ALA A 11 -13.20 -6.27 -11.85
N LEU A 12 -11.92 -6.63 -11.65
CA LEU A 12 -11.43 -8.01 -11.81
C LEU A 12 -12.20 -9.06 -10.97
N PRO A 13 -12.47 -8.87 -9.65
CA PRO A 13 -13.24 -9.83 -8.87
C PRO A 13 -14.64 -10.07 -9.44
N GLY A 14 -15.30 -9.02 -9.95
CA GLY A 14 -16.62 -9.14 -10.55
C GLY A 14 -16.62 -9.92 -11.87
N VAL A 15 -15.67 -9.63 -12.76
CA VAL A 15 -15.51 -10.37 -14.03
C VAL A 15 -15.22 -11.85 -13.78
N VAL A 16 -14.31 -12.15 -12.85
CA VAL A 16 -13.98 -13.54 -12.49
C VAL A 16 -15.16 -14.23 -11.81
N ALA A 17 -15.90 -13.55 -10.94
CA ALA A 17 -17.11 -14.09 -10.31
C ALA A 17 -18.17 -14.46 -11.36
N TRP A 18 -18.41 -13.60 -12.33
CA TRP A 18 -19.35 -13.84 -13.41
C TRP A 18 -18.93 -15.02 -14.30
N TRP A 19 -17.68 -15.02 -14.77
CA TRP A 19 -17.16 -16.07 -15.65
C TRP A 19 -17.14 -17.45 -14.99
N THR A 20 -16.62 -17.52 -13.76
CA THR A 20 -16.60 -18.78 -12.99
C THR A 20 -18.00 -19.21 -12.55
N GLY A 21 -18.91 -18.26 -12.33
CA GLY A 21 -20.31 -18.52 -12.02
C GLY A 21 -21.04 -19.19 -13.18
N ARG A 22 -20.87 -18.70 -14.41
CA ARG A 22 -21.42 -19.35 -15.63
C ARG A 22 -20.96 -20.79 -15.78
N ARG A 23 -19.66 -21.05 -15.59
CA ARG A 23 -19.10 -22.41 -15.63
C ARG A 23 -19.67 -23.33 -14.55
N LEU A 24 -20.01 -22.77 -13.38
CA LEU A 24 -20.61 -23.53 -12.29
C LEU A 24 -22.07 -23.89 -12.58
N LEU A 25 -22.83 -22.98 -13.22
CA LEU A 25 -24.24 -23.22 -13.58
C LEU A 25 -24.42 -24.34 -14.61
N VAL A 26 -23.47 -24.53 -15.53
CA VAL A 26 -23.45 -25.69 -16.45
C VAL A 26 -23.37 -27.02 -15.68
N ARG A 27 -22.89 -26.99 -14.43
CA ARG A 27 -22.67 -28.15 -13.56
C ARG A 27 -23.55 -28.12 -12.32
N ARG A 28 -24.74 -27.53 -12.42
CA ARG A 28 -25.67 -27.42 -11.28
C ARG A 28 -26.12 -28.78 -10.72
N ASP A 29 -26.09 -29.82 -11.54
CA ASP A 29 -26.52 -31.17 -11.17
C ASP A 29 -25.32 -32.08 -10.80
N ASP A 30 -24.12 -31.50 -10.65
CA ASP A 30 -22.90 -32.25 -10.25
C ASP A 30 -23.00 -32.68 -8.77
N PRO A 31 -22.80 -33.97 -8.44
CA PRO A 31 -22.87 -34.45 -7.07
C PRO A 31 -21.79 -33.87 -6.13
N ALA A 32 -20.72 -33.28 -6.68
CA ALA A 32 -19.71 -32.52 -5.95
C ALA A 32 -19.89 -30.99 -6.06
N LEU A 33 -21.11 -30.52 -6.35
CA LEU A 33 -21.44 -29.10 -6.45
C LEU A 33 -21.02 -28.30 -5.19
N PRO A 34 -21.30 -28.73 -3.95
CA PRO A 34 -20.88 -28.01 -2.75
C PRO A 34 -19.36 -27.82 -2.67
N GLU A 35 -18.58 -28.85 -2.99
CA GLU A 35 -17.12 -28.77 -3.01
C GLU A 35 -16.63 -27.80 -4.10
N ARG A 36 -17.31 -27.74 -5.24
CA ARG A 36 -16.99 -26.79 -6.33
C ARG A 36 -17.33 -25.34 -5.94
N ILE A 37 -18.45 -25.12 -5.24
CA ILE A 37 -18.84 -23.81 -4.72
C ILE A 37 -17.76 -23.29 -3.76
N VAL A 38 -17.34 -24.08 -2.78
CA VAL A 38 -16.30 -23.67 -1.82
C VAL A 38 -14.95 -23.45 -2.51
N ALA A 39 -14.55 -24.34 -3.42
CA ALA A 39 -13.33 -24.17 -4.20
C ALA A 39 -13.35 -22.89 -5.06
N ARG A 40 -14.53 -22.50 -5.58
CA ARG A 40 -14.73 -21.24 -6.30
C ARG A 40 -14.63 -20.05 -5.35
N SER A 41 -15.30 -20.07 -4.20
CA SER A 41 -15.25 -18.99 -3.20
C SER A 41 -13.82 -18.70 -2.74
N TYR A 42 -13.01 -19.74 -2.52
CA TYR A 42 -11.59 -19.58 -2.17
C TYR A 42 -10.78 -18.86 -3.26
N ARG A 43 -11.00 -19.20 -4.55
CA ARG A 43 -10.36 -18.51 -5.66
C ARG A 43 -10.80 -17.05 -5.76
N LEU A 44 -12.08 -16.76 -5.50
CA LEU A 44 -12.60 -15.39 -5.52
C LEU A 44 -12.03 -14.54 -4.39
N VAL A 45 -11.86 -15.10 -3.19
CA VAL A 45 -11.17 -14.42 -2.08
C VAL A 45 -9.72 -14.09 -2.45
N GLN A 46 -9.02 -15.00 -3.14
CA GLN A 46 -7.65 -14.73 -3.62
C GLN A 46 -7.61 -13.62 -4.67
N VAL A 47 -8.53 -13.63 -5.63
CA VAL A 47 -8.66 -12.57 -6.65
C VAL A 47 -9.00 -11.24 -6.00
N MET A 48 -9.89 -11.23 -5.01
CA MET A 48 -10.23 -10.06 -4.20
C MET A 48 -9.00 -9.50 -3.48
N GLY A 49 -8.26 -10.36 -2.77
CA GLY A 49 -7.04 -9.96 -2.06
C GLY A 49 -5.97 -9.39 -3.00
N ALA A 50 -5.81 -9.98 -4.19
CA ALA A 50 -4.91 -9.46 -5.21
C ALA A 50 -5.37 -8.10 -5.76
N ALA A 51 -6.66 -7.94 -6.08
CA ALA A 51 -7.24 -6.68 -6.53
C ALA A 51 -7.08 -5.56 -5.51
N VAL A 52 -7.44 -5.83 -4.24
CA VAL A 52 -7.26 -4.91 -3.11
C VAL A 52 -5.79 -4.55 -2.94
N GLY A 53 -4.87 -5.52 -3.00
CA GLY A 53 -3.44 -5.28 -2.91
C GLY A 53 -2.90 -4.37 -4.01
N VAL A 54 -3.37 -4.56 -5.25
CA VAL A 54 -3.01 -3.68 -6.39
C VAL A 54 -3.55 -2.28 -6.19
N ILE A 55 -4.84 -2.11 -5.86
CA ILE A 55 -5.44 -0.79 -5.62
C ILE A 55 -4.71 -0.06 -4.49
N PHE A 56 -4.43 -0.78 -3.40
CA PHE A 56 -3.71 -0.25 -2.25
C PHE A 56 -2.30 0.22 -2.60
N PHE A 57 -1.58 -0.51 -3.44
CA PHE A 57 -0.22 -0.14 -3.86
C PHE A 57 -0.21 1.00 -4.90
N VAL A 58 -1.15 0.97 -5.85
CA VAL A 58 -1.20 1.87 -7.00
C VAL A 58 -1.85 3.21 -6.65
N SER A 59 -2.83 3.23 -5.76
CA SER A 59 -3.51 4.44 -5.31
C SER A 59 -3.72 4.40 -3.79
N PRO A 60 -2.62 4.45 -3.01
CA PRO A 60 -2.66 4.32 -1.55
C PRO A 60 -3.45 5.44 -0.86
N HIS A 61 -3.73 6.53 -1.57
CA HIS A 61 -4.44 7.71 -1.04
C HIS A 61 -5.92 7.75 -1.43
N THR A 62 -6.46 6.69 -2.03
CA THR A 62 -7.88 6.61 -2.42
C THR A 62 -8.55 5.37 -1.82
N PRO A 63 -8.76 5.34 -0.48
CA PRO A 63 -9.34 4.18 0.20
C PRO A 63 -10.76 3.85 -0.31
N TRP A 64 -11.49 4.84 -0.81
CA TRP A 64 -12.83 4.69 -1.39
C TRP A 64 -12.90 3.70 -2.56
N LEU A 65 -11.80 3.54 -3.31
CA LEU A 65 -11.74 2.56 -4.41
C LEU A 65 -11.80 1.11 -3.91
N LEU A 66 -11.51 0.85 -2.64
CA LEU A 66 -11.58 -0.49 -2.04
C LEU A 66 -13.01 -1.02 -1.90
N VAL A 67 -14.02 -0.17 -2.04
CA VAL A 67 -15.44 -0.56 -2.04
C VAL A 67 -15.85 -1.20 -3.38
N LEU A 68 -15.23 -0.77 -4.49
CA LEU A 68 -15.60 -1.21 -5.84
C LEU A 68 -15.35 -2.72 -6.09
N PRO A 69 -14.21 -3.32 -5.67
CA PRO A 69 -14.01 -4.77 -5.75
C PRO A 69 -15.16 -5.57 -5.13
N LEU A 70 -15.60 -5.17 -3.93
CA LEU A 70 -16.69 -5.83 -3.21
C LEU A 70 -18.00 -5.73 -3.97
N LEU A 71 -18.35 -4.53 -4.44
CA LEU A 71 -19.54 -4.32 -5.27
C LEU A 71 -19.48 -5.16 -6.54
N GLY A 72 -18.33 -5.18 -7.22
CA GLY A 72 -18.09 -6.01 -8.40
C GLY A 72 -18.33 -7.49 -8.12
N LEU A 73 -17.88 -8.00 -6.96
CA LEU A 73 -18.12 -9.39 -6.56
C LEU A 73 -19.62 -9.71 -6.39
N TYR A 74 -20.39 -8.83 -5.75
CA TYR A 74 -21.84 -8.99 -5.60
C TYR A 74 -22.56 -8.96 -6.95
N VAL A 75 -22.23 -8.00 -7.81
CA VAL A 75 -22.84 -7.86 -9.14
C VAL A 75 -22.48 -9.04 -10.05
N GLY A 76 -21.20 -9.36 -10.15
CA GLY A 76 -20.72 -10.47 -10.99
C GLY A 76 -21.15 -11.85 -10.48
N GLY A 77 -21.29 -12.02 -9.16
CA GLY A 77 -21.75 -13.25 -8.54
C GLY A 77 -23.26 -13.47 -8.61
N PHE A 78 -24.05 -12.41 -8.82
CA PHE A 78 -25.50 -12.46 -8.75
C PHE A 78 -26.16 -13.50 -9.67
N PRO A 79 -25.81 -13.66 -10.95
CA PRO A 79 -26.46 -14.65 -11.81
C PRO A 79 -26.32 -16.09 -11.30
N ALA A 80 -25.15 -16.44 -10.76
CA ALA A 80 -24.93 -17.75 -10.18
C ALA A 80 -25.65 -17.92 -8.85
N HIS A 81 -25.58 -16.92 -7.98
CA HIS A 81 -26.32 -16.90 -6.72
C HIS A 81 -27.83 -17.07 -6.96
N LYS A 82 -28.34 -16.41 -8.01
CA LYS A 82 -29.76 -16.39 -8.29
C LYS A 82 -30.34 -17.77 -8.56
N VAL A 83 -29.64 -18.56 -9.38
CA VAL A 83 -30.07 -19.91 -9.73
C VAL A 83 -29.78 -20.90 -8.59
N LEU A 84 -28.58 -20.84 -7.99
CA LEU A 84 -28.15 -21.82 -6.98
C LEU A 84 -28.91 -21.72 -5.66
N HIS A 85 -29.40 -20.53 -5.30
CA HIS A 85 -30.17 -20.30 -4.08
C HIS A 85 -31.64 -19.98 -4.36
N GLU A 86 -32.13 -20.20 -5.59
CA GLU A 86 -33.51 -19.90 -6.01
C GLU A 86 -33.98 -18.50 -5.57
N GLU A 87 -33.10 -17.51 -5.74
CA GLU A 87 -33.34 -16.12 -5.37
C GLU A 87 -34.41 -15.51 -6.27
N ARG A 88 -35.49 -15.01 -5.68
CA ARG A 88 -36.62 -14.42 -6.42
C ARG A 88 -36.44 -12.92 -6.63
N ARG A 89 -35.55 -12.26 -5.87
CA ARG A 89 -35.30 -10.82 -5.99
C ARG A 89 -34.60 -10.44 -7.30
N GLY A 90 -34.82 -9.21 -7.74
CA GLY A 90 -34.00 -8.56 -8.76
C GLY A 90 -32.63 -8.12 -8.21
N LEU A 91 -31.71 -7.74 -9.10
CA LEU A 91 -30.35 -7.32 -8.71
C LEU A 91 -30.36 -6.15 -7.72
N ALA A 92 -31.20 -5.13 -7.93
CA ALA A 92 -31.27 -3.95 -7.07
C ALA A 92 -31.69 -4.32 -5.64
N SER A 93 -32.78 -5.10 -5.49
CA SER A 93 -33.26 -5.55 -4.17
C SER A 93 -32.27 -6.49 -3.47
N TYR A 94 -31.57 -7.33 -4.25
CA TYR A 94 -30.48 -8.16 -3.74
C TYR A 94 -29.32 -7.32 -3.21
N LEU A 95 -28.87 -6.31 -3.97
CA LEU A 95 -27.80 -5.40 -3.56
C LEU A 95 -28.19 -4.58 -2.33
N LEU A 96 -29.43 -4.06 -2.28
CA LEU A 96 -29.92 -3.31 -1.11
C LEU A 96 -29.97 -4.19 0.14
N SER A 97 -30.45 -5.42 0.01
CA SER A 97 -30.49 -6.36 1.13
C SER A 97 -29.09 -6.81 1.56
N SER A 98 -28.18 -6.99 0.60
CA SER A 98 -26.77 -7.29 0.86
C SER A 98 -26.09 -6.12 1.57
N ALA A 99 -26.38 -4.88 1.17
CA ALA A 99 -25.90 -3.67 1.83
C ALA A 99 -26.45 -3.54 3.25
N ARG A 100 -27.74 -3.84 3.48
CA ARG A 100 -28.33 -3.90 4.83
C ARG A 100 -27.65 -4.95 5.70
N TRP A 101 -27.45 -6.16 5.19
CA TRP A 101 -26.71 -7.20 5.90
C TRP A 101 -25.27 -6.78 6.21
N TRP A 102 -24.58 -6.15 5.25
CA TRP A 102 -23.23 -5.63 5.44
C TRP A 102 -23.18 -4.54 6.51
N LEU A 103 -24.13 -3.60 6.49
CA LEU A 103 -24.24 -2.54 7.48
C LEU A 103 -24.50 -3.12 8.88
N ALA A 104 -25.38 -4.12 8.98
CA ALA A 104 -25.70 -4.80 10.23
C ALA A 104 -24.50 -5.55 10.83
N ALA A 105 -23.76 -6.30 10.01
CA ALA A 105 -22.67 -7.17 10.47
C ALA A 105 -21.30 -6.45 10.54
N PHE A 106 -21.04 -5.54 9.60
CA PHE A 106 -19.72 -4.94 9.37
C PHE A 106 -19.74 -3.40 9.36
N GLY A 107 -20.88 -2.75 9.61
CA GLY A 107 -21.01 -1.28 9.56
C GLY A 107 -20.04 -0.55 10.49
N ILE A 108 -19.95 -0.97 11.76
CA ILE A 108 -19.00 -0.38 12.73
C ILE A 108 -17.54 -0.55 12.29
N TRP A 109 -17.18 -1.72 11.76
CA TRP A 109 -15.83 -2.00 11.28
C TRP A 109 -15.50 -1.22 10.01
N THR A 110 -16.48 -1.06 9.11
CA THR A 110 -16.35 -0.25 7.91
C THR A 110 -16.16 1.22 8.29
N LEU A 111 -16.97 1.75 9.21
CA LEU A 111 -16.82 3.13 9.67
C LEU A 111 -15.46 3.35 10.35
N LEU A 112 -15.03 2.42 11.21
CA LEU A 112 -13.71 2.46 11.86
C LEU A 112 -12.57 2.45 10.83
N ALA A 113 -12.62 1.53 9.86
CA ALA A 113 -11.64 1.39 8.78
C ALA A 113 -11.47 2.66 7.95
N PHE A 114 -12.58 3.35 7.65
CA PHE A 114 -12.59 4.58 6.85
C PHE A 114 -12.46 5.86 7.68
N SER A 115 -12.46 5.77 9.02
CA SER A 115 -12.37 6.95 9.91
C SER A 115 -11.17 7.84 9.62
N PRO A 116 -9.94 7.31 9.43
CA PRO A 116 -8.79 8.12 9.03
C PRO A 116 -9.02 8.95 7.76
N ALA A 117 -9.64 8.35 6.73
CA ALA A 117 -9.93 9.01 5.46
C ALA A 117 -10.99 10.11 5.62
N ILE A 118 -12.03 9.86 6.41
CA ILE A 118 -13.09 10.84 6.70
C ILE A 118 -12.52 12.04 7.47
N ILE A 119 -11.66 11.79 8.47
CA ILE A 119 -11.03 12.85 9.27
C ILE A 119 -10.08 13.68 8.42
N SER A 120 -9.29 13.04 7.56
CA SER A 120 -8.39 13.70 6.60
C SER A 120 -9.16 14.59 5.63
N ALA A 121 -10.24 14.07 5.03
CA ALA A 121 -11.10 14.82 4.11
C ALA A 121 -11.79 16.04 4.74
N ALA A 122 -11.92 16.08 6.08
CA ALA A 122 -12.52 17.22 6.80
C ALA A 122 -11.60 18.45 6.92
N GLY A 123 -10.32 18.34 6.57
CA GLY A 123 -9.37 19.46 6.57
C GLY A 123 -9.30 20.18 7.93
N ALA A 124 -9.69 21.46 7.96
CA ALA A 124 -9.67 22.26 9.19
C ALA A 124 -10.61 21.72 10.30
N ALA A 125 -11.69 21.02 9.93
CA ALA A 125 -12.68 20.47 10.87
C ALA A 125 -12.32 19.06 11.41
N ARG A 126 -11.09 18.59 11.17
CA ARG A 126 -10.62 17.24 11.56
C ARG A 126 -10.85 16.86 13.02
N TRP A 127 -10.59 17.75 13.97
CA TRP A 127 -10.76 17.46 15.41
C TRP A 127 -12.23 17.31 15.81
N PRO A 128 -13.14 18.25 15.44
CA PRO A 128 -14.58 18.06 15.61
C PRO A 128 -15.11 16.78 14.94
N VAL A 129 -14.69 16.49 13.71
CA VAL A 129 -15.11 15.28 12.98
C VAL A 129 -14.59 14.01 13.67
N ALA A 130 -13.34 14.01 14.13
CA ALA A 130 -12.78 12.92 14.91
C ALA A 130 -13.58 12.68 16.20
N ALA A 131 -13.88 13.73 16.97
CA ALA A 131 -14.69 13.62 18.18
C ALA A 131 -16.10 13.06 17.88
N LEU A 132 -16.75 13.54 16.82
CA LEU A 132 -18.06 13.05 16.39
C LEU A 132 -18.01 11.57 15.99
N LEU A 133 -16.99 11.16 15.23
CA LEU A 133 -16.79 9.76 14.83
C LEU A 133 -16.53 8.86 16.04
N ALA A 134 -15.73 9.30 17.01
CA ALA A 134 -15.50 8.55 18.24
C ALA A 134 -16.81 8.33 19.01
N VAL A 135 -17.62 9.39 19.18
CA VAL A 135 -18.94 9.29 19.83
C VAL A 135 -19.86 8.34 19.05
N ALA A 136 -19.94 8.49 17.73
CA ALA A 136 -20.77 7.63 16.88
C ALA A 136 -20.35 6.15 16.97
N LEU A 137 -19.05 5.84 16.90
CA LEU A 137 -18.52 4.49 17.00
C LEU A 137 -18.72 3.87 18.38
N VAL A 138 -18.56 4.66 19.46
CA VAL A 138 -18.80 4.21 20.84
C VAL A 138 -20.29 3.93 21.06
N LEU A 139 -21.17 4.84 20.63
CA LEU A 139 -22.62 4.64 20.71
C LEU A 139 -23.04 3.43 19.87
N TRP A 140 -22.52 3.27 18.65
CA TRP A 140 -22.77 2.07 17.86
C TRP A 140 -22.32 0.81 18.61
N ASN A 141 -21.12 0.81 19.20
CA ASN A 141 -20.63 -0.34 19.96
C ASN A 141 -21.54 -0.68 21.17
N ILE A 142 -22.05 0.34 21.87
CA ILE A 142 -22.97 0.17 23.01
C ILE A 142 -24.31 -0.41 22.53
N PHE A 143 -24.85 0.13 21.43
CA PHE A 143 -26.16 -0.22 20.89
C PHE A 143 -26.11 -1.21 19.72
N TYR A 144 -25.01 -1.98 19.59
CA TYR A 144 -24.77 -2.82 18.41
C TYR A 144 -25.91 -3.81 18.16
N ALA A 145 -26.42 -4.45 19.21
CA ALA A 145 -27.50 -5.42 19.10
C ALA A 145 -28.82 -4.76 18.67
N GLN A 146 -29.13 -3.55 19.16
CA GLN A 146 -30.32 -2.80 18.81
C GLN A 146 -30.26 -2.31 17.36
N ILE A 147 -29.12 -1.75 16.95
CA ILE A 147 -28.88 -1.28 15.57
C ILE A 147 -28.99 -2.46 14.61
N LEU A 148 -28.36 -3.60 14.92
CA LEU A 148 -28.44 -4.80 14.08
C LEU A 148 -29.89 -5.25 13.88
N ARG A 149 -30.69 -5.32 14.95
CA ARG A 149 -32.12 -5.68 14.86
C ARG A 149 -32.91 -4.72 13.99
N LEU A 150 -32.68 -3.41 14.16
CA LEU A 150 -33.34 -2.38 13.37
C LEU A 150 -32.98 -2.49 11.88
N VAL A 151 -31.69 -2.63 11.57
CA VAL A 151 -31.20 -2.72 10.18
C VAL A 151 -31.69 -4.02 9.50
N LEU A 152 -31.85 -5.11 10.25
CA LEU A 152 -32.39 -6.37 9.73
C LEU A 152 -33.92 -6.46 9.75
N ASP A 153 -34.64 -5.45 10.24
CA ASP A 153 -36.10 -5.51 10.48
C ASP A 153 -36.50 -6.77 11.28
N ALA A 154 -35.75 -7.07 12.34
CA ALA A 154 -35.97 -8.25 13.17
C ALA A 154 -37.26 -8.10 13.98
N ARG A 155 -38.11 -9.13 13.94
CA ARG A 155 -39.43 -9.15 14.59
C ARG A 155 -39.50 -10.25 15.65
N PRO A 156 -40.35 -10.11 16.68
CA PRO A 156 -40.57 -11.19 17.63
C PRO A 156 -41.00 -12.49 16.93
N LEU A 157 -40.46 -13.62 17.38
CA LEU A 157 -40.89 -14.93 16.89
C LEU A 157 -42.14 -15.37 17.66
N SER A 158 -43.27 -15.49 16.97
CA SER A 158 -44.52 -16.03 17.51
C SER A 158 -44.80 -17.41 16.92
N ARG A 159 -44.42 -18.46 17.64
CA ARG A 159 -44.58 -19.89 17.27
C ARG A 159 -44.95 -20.67 18.54
N GLU A 160 -46.21 -21.07 18.67
CA GLU A 160 -46.73 -21.73 19.87
C GLU A 160 -46.09 -23.11 20.09
N ASP A 161 -45.76 -23.82 19.02
CA ASP A 161 -45.14 -25.14 19.01
C ASP A 161 -43.68 -25.15 19.54
N LEU A 162 -43.00 -24.01 19.51
CA LEU A 162 -41.61 -23.87 19.96
C LEU A 162 -41.50 -23.43 21.43
N GLY A 163 -42.53 -22.76 21.96
CA GLY A 163 -42.52 -22.15 23.29
C GLY A 163 -42.13 -23.11 24.43
N PRO A 164 -42.81 -24.25 24.58
CA PRO A 164 -42.48 -25.23 25.63
C PRO A 164 -41.05 -25.78 25.52
N ARG A 165 -40.59 -26.00 24.29
CA ARG A 165 -39.26 -26.55 23.98
C ARG A 165 -38.16 -25.56 24.35
N PHE A 166 -38.35 -24.28 24.00
CA PHE A 166 -37.44 -23.21 24.38
C PHE A 166 -37.42 -22.99 25.90
N ALA A 167 -38.58 -23.03 26.57
CA ALA A 167 -38.66 -22.90 28.02
C ALA A 167 -37.88 -24.02 28.74
N ALA A 168 -37.96 -25.26 28.27
CA ALA A 168 -37.20 -26.38 28.82
C ALA A 168 -35.67 -26.19 28.67
N ILE A 169 -35.22 -25.67 27.53
CA ILE A 169 -33.81 -25.36 27.28
C ILE A 169 -33.34 -24.23 28.18
N VAL A 170 -34.10 -23.13 28.27
CA VAL A 170 -33.75 -21.97 29.11
C VAL A 170 -33.71 -22.36 30.59
N ALA A 171 -34.60 -23.23 31.06
CA ALA A 171 -34.59 -23.73 32.44
C ALA A 171 -33.31 -24.49 32.80
N ARG A 172 -32.63 -25.11 31.83
CA ARG A 172 -31.34 -25.81 32.00
C ARG A 172 -30.12 -24.93 31.72
N ALA A 173 -30.34 -23.76 31.12
CA ALA A 173 -29.28 -22.85 30.72
C ALA A 173 -28.81 -21.99 31.89
N ARG A 174 -27.53 -21.61 31.84
CA ARG A 174 -26.93 -20.63 32.77
C ARG A 174 -27.13 -19.19 32.32
N ALA A 175 -27.44 -19.00 31.03
CA ALA A 175 -27.70 -17.67 30.46
C ALA A 175 -29.10 -17.18 30.88
N ALA A 176 -29.25 -15.85 31.00
CA ALA A 176 -30.57 -15.25 31.18
C ALA A 176 -31.46 -15.52 29.96
N ASP A 177 -32.77 -15.66 30.19
CA ASP A 177 -33.77 -15.92 29.15
C ASP A 177 -33.63 -14.95 27.96
N PRO A 178 -33.18 -15.41 26.78
CA PRO A 178 -32.92 -14.51 25.66
C PRO A 178 -34.19 -14.08 24.96
N GLN A 179 -34.16 -12.91 24.33
CA GLN A 179 -35.20 -12.54 23.37
C GLN A 179 -35.05 -13.38 22.11
N VAL A 180 -36.16 -13.95 21.61
CA VAL A 180 -36.16 -14.74 20.38
C VAL A 180 -36.82 -13.95 19.26
N LEU A 181 -36.05 -13.65 18.23
CA LEU A 181 -36.46 -12.84 17.08
C LEU A 181 -36.29 -13.62 15.79
N ARG A 182 -37.06 -13.26 14.78
CA ARG A 182 -36.88 -13.70 13.39
C ARG A 182 -36.50 -12.55 12.48
N PHE A 183 -35.78 -12.85 11.41
CA PHE A 183 -35.44 -11.89 10.37
C PHE A 183 -35.40 -12.57 9.00
N GLY A 184 -35.63 -11.79 7.95
CA GLY A 184 -35.62 -12.31 6.59
C GLY A 184 -35.73 -11.19 5.58
N PHE A 185 -35.42 -11.51 4.33
CA PHE A 185 -35.60 -10.61 3.21
C PHE A 185 -36.61 -11.24 2.25
N PRO A 186 -37.75 -10.57 1.95
CA PRO A 186 -38.75 -11.12 1.04
C PRO A 186 -38.13 -11.56 -0.30
N GLY A 187 -38.37 -12.81 -0.68
CA GLY A 187 -37.85 -13.41 -1.92
C GLY A 187 -36.41 -13.90 -1.87
N GLY A 188 -35.66 -13.64 -0.79
CA GLY A 188 -34.32 -14.17 -0.56
C GLY A 188 -34.31 -15.37 0.39
N ARG A 189 -33.21 -16.14 0.38
CA ARG A 189 -32.99 -17.26 1.31
C ARG A 189 -31.99 -16.90 2.41
N VAL A 190 -32.46 -16.90 3.66
CA VAL A 190 -31.68 -16.71 4.87
C VAL A 190 -31.79 -17.96 5.73
N VAL A 191 -30.82 -18.87 5.57
CA VAL A 191 -30.75 -20.11 6.32
C VAL A 191 -29.64 -19.99 7.34
N ASN A 192 -29.89 -19.21 8.40
CA ASN A 192 -28.91 -18.97 9.45
C ASN A 192 -29.60 -18.65 10.79
N ALA A 193 -28.91 -18.92 11.89
CA ALA A 193 -29.26 -18.47 13.24
C ALA A 193 -28.00 -17.92 13.90
N PHE A 194 -28.16 -16.96 14.82
CA PHE A 194 -27.04 -16.50 15.64
C PHE A 194 -27.48 -15.83 16.93
N ALA A 195 -26.66 -15.98 17.96
CA ALA A 195 -26.79 -15.32 19.25
C ALA A 195 -26.04 -13.99 19.32
N LEU A 196 -26.69 -12.98 19.88
CA LEU A 196 -26.12 -11.68 20.23
C LEU A 196 -26.02 -11.56 21.76
N PRO A 197 -24.81 -11.63 22.33
CA PRO A 197 -24.63 -11.51 23.76
C PRO A 197 -24.84 -10.06 24.20
N ALA A 198 -25.48 -9.89 25.36
CA ALA A 198 -25.71 -8.59 25.99
C ALA A 198 -25.62 -8.73 27.51
N ARG A 199 -25.29 -7.64 28.20
CA ARG A 199 -25.04 -7.65 29.65
C ARG A 199 -26.27 -8.04 30.48
N GLN A 200 -27.47 -7.69 30.02
CA GLN A 200 -28.72 -7.99 30.71
C GLN A 200 -29.43 -9.19 30.06
N ARG A 201 -29.96 -9.00 28.85
CA ARG A 201 -30.74 -10.01 28.14
C ARG A 201 -30.18 -10.24 26.73
N GLY A 202 -29.64 -11.43 26.49
CA GLY A 202 -29.15 -11.86 25.19
C GLY A 202 -30.27 -11.96 24.15
N THR A 203 -29.93 -12.19 22.88
CA THR A 203 -30.92 -12.34 21.82
C THR A 203 -30.52 -13.39 20.83
N VAL A 204 -31.44 -14.27 20.47
CA VAL A 204 -31.26 -15.27 19.43
C VAL A 204 -32.08 -14.85 18.22
N LEU A 205 -31.44 -14.76 17.06
CA LEU A 205 -32.08 -14.41 15.79
C LEU A 205 -32.15 -15.65 14.89
N PHE A 206 -33.34 -15.91 14.34
CA PHE A 206 -33.58 -16.98 13.36
C PHE A 206 -33.92 -16.39 11.98
N GLY A 207 -33.33 -16.95 10.92
CA GLY A 207 -33.74 -16.67 9.55
C GLY A 207 -35.13 -17.24 9.25
N ASP A 208 -35.96 -16.51 8.51
CA ASP A 208 -37.32 -16.96 8.14
C ASP A 208 -37.28 -18.34 7.43
N GLN A 209 -36.36 -18.54 6.47
CA GLN A 209 -36.27 -19.82 5.74
C GLN A 209 -35.76 -20.97 6.61
N LEU A 210 -34.98 -20.69 7.65
CA LEU A 210 -34.58 -21.71 8.63
C LEU A 210 -35.82 -22.23 9.36
N LEU A 211 -36.69 -21.32 9.82
CA LEU A 211 -37.92 -21.68 10.54
C LEU A 211 -38.97 -22.39 9.68
N GLU A 212 -38.97 -22.14 8.37
CA GLU A 212 -39.87 -22.78 7.39
C GLU A 212 -39.45 -24.23 7.05
N LEU A 213 -38.14 -24.53 7.09
CA LEU A 213 -37.58 -25.78 6.56
C LEU A 213 -37.17 -26.80 7.63
N LEU A 214 -36.99 -26.36 8.88
CA LEU A 214 -36.62 -27.23 10.00
C LEU A 214 -37.84 -27.60 10.84
N GLU A 215 -37.83 -28.83 11.33
CA GLU A 215 -38.85 -29.35 12.24
C GLU A 215 -38.71 -28.72 13.65
N PRO A 216 -39.78 -28.72 14.47
CA PRO A 216 -39.73 -28.09 15.79
C PRO A 216 -38.60 -28.59 16.70
N ASP A 217 -38.30 -29.89 16.67
CA ASP A 217 -37.16 -30.49 17.41
C ASP A 217 -35.81 -29.96 16.92
N GLU A 218 -35.67 -29.79 15.61
CA GLU A 218 -34.44 -29.31 14.98
C GLU A 218 -34.23 -27.82 15.28
N VAL A 219 -35.29 -27.01 15.26
CA VAL A 219 -35.23 -25.59 15.66
C VAL A 219 -34.88 -25.47 17.14
N ALA A 220 -35.43 -26.33 18.01
CA ALA A 220 -35.07 -26.37 19.43
C ALA A 220 -33.60 -26.75 19.65
N ALA A 221 -33.07 -27.70 18.88
CA ALA A 221 -31.66 -28.07 18.95
C ALA A 221 -30.72 -26.91 18.53
N ILE A 222 -31.06 -26.17 17.47
CA ILE A 222 -30.32 -24.97 17.08
C ILE A 222 -30.45 -23.88 18.14
N PHE A 223 -31.63 -23.68 18.73
CA PHE A 223 -31.81 -22.75 19.84
C PHE A 223 -30.90 -23.10 21.03
N ALA A 224 -30.81 -24.38 21.40
CA ALA A 224 -29.90 -24.84 22.46
C ALA A 224 -28.42 -24.50 22.16
N HIS A 225 -28.00 -24.63 20.90
CA HIS A 225 -26.67 -24.23 20.46
C HIS A 225 -26.43 -22.72 20.58
N GLU A 226 -27.38 -21.90 20.15
CA GLU A 226 -27.27 -20.45 20.28
C GLU A 226 -27.32 -19.97 21.75
N VAL A 227 -28.09 -20.64 22.60
CA VAL A 227 -28.09 -20.39 24.05
C VAL A 227 -26.77 -20.79 24.68
N ALA A 228 -26.17 -21.91 24.27
CA ALA A 228 -24.84 -22.31 24.72
C ALA A 228 -23.77 -21.25 24.35
N HIS A 229 -23.88 -20.60 23.18
CA HIS A 229 -23.03 -19.46 22.86
C HIS A 229 -23.20 -18.28 23.84
N LEU A 230 -24.42 -17.97 24.27
CA LEU A 230 -24.68 -16.92 25.26
C LEU A 230 -24.01 -17.21 26.62
N GLU A 231 -23.94 -18.48 27.04
CA GLU A 231 -23.27 -18.88 28.29
C GLU A 231 -21.75 -18.56 28.30
N HIS A 232 -21.11 -18.48 27.13
CA HIS A 232 -19.67 -18.21 27.03
C HIS A 232 -19.29 -16.74 27.26
N PHE A 233 -20.27 -15.82 27.22
CA PHE A 233 -20.04 -14.38 27.30
C PHE A 233 -20.56 -13.82 28.63
N ASP A 234 -19.74 -13.96 29.67
CA ASP A 234 -20.02 -13.34 30.97
C ASP A 234 -19.91 -11.79 30.92
N GLY A 235 -20.48 -11.12 31.93
CA GLY A 235 -20.48 -9.66 32.00
C GLY A 235 -19.07 -9.05 32.00
N LYS A 236 -18.08 -9.74 32.59
CA LYS A 236 -16.68 -9.30 32.65
C LYS A 236 -15.99 -9.39 31.28
N ARG A 237 -16.18 -10.46 30.53
CA ARG A 237 -15.66 -10.63 29.17
C ARG A 237 -16.30 -9.65 28.20
N LEU A 238 -17.61 -9.41 28.31
CA LEU A 238 -18.29 -8.38 27.52
C LEU A 238 -17.76 -6.97 27.83
N LEU A 239 -17.53 -6.65 29.11
CA LEU A 239 -16.93 -5.37 29.50
C LEU A 239 -15.51 -5.23 28.95
N ARG A 240 -14.65 -6.25 29.09
CA ARG A 240 -13.29 -6.25 28.53
C ARG A 240 -13.31 -6.03 27.02
N ALA A 241 -14.16 -6.76 26.29
CA ALA A 241 -14.29 -6.61 24.85
C ALA A 241 -14.72 -5.19 24.44
N ARG A 242 -15.65 -4.58 25.19
CA ARG A 242 -16.06 -3.18 24.97
C ARG A 242 -14.93 -2.19 25.22
N VAL A 243 -14.24 -2.30 26.35
CA VAL A 243 -13.11 -1.40 26.69
C VAL A 243 -11.98 -1.54 25.67
N THR A 244 -11.64 -2.76 25.25
CA THR A 244 -10.67 -2.99 24.19
C THR A 244 -11.11 -2.33 22.88
N MET A 245 -12.39 -2.46 22.51
CA MET A 245 -12.93 -1.82 21.31
C MET A 245 -12.88 -0.29 21.40
N TRP A 246 -13.20 0.30 22.56
CA TRP A 246 -13.11 1.74 22.77
C TRP A 246 -11.68 2.26 22.70
N ALA A 247 -10.70 1.50 23.22
CA ALA A 247 -9.29 1.82 23.09
C ALA A 247 -8.84 1.80 21.61
N ILE A 248 -9.28 0.80 20.84
CA ILE A 248 -9.02 0.73 19.39
C ILE A 248 -9.64 1.93 18.68
N ILE A 249 -10.91 2.26 18.96
CA ILE A 249 -11.60 3.44 18.40
C ILE A 249 -10.82 4.71 18.71
N GLY A 250 -10.46 4.93 19.98
CA GLY A 250 -9.70 6.11 20.41
C GLY A 250 -8.36 6.22 19.69
N LEU A 251 -7.62 5.11 19.59
CA LEU A 251 -6.34 5.07 18.87
C LEU A 251 -6.52 5.38 17.38
N THR A 252 -7.47 4.74 16.71
CA THR A 252 -7.70 4.91 15.27
C THR A 252 -8.17 6.32 14.92
N VAL A 253 -9.02 6.93 15.75
CA VAL A 253 -9.54 8.29 15.51
C VAL A 253 -8.50 9.36 15.83
N ALA A 254 -7.64 9.14 16.83
CA ALA A 254 -6.60 10.11 17.22
C ALA A 254 -5.36 10.08 16.31
N VAL A 255 -5.10 8.97 15.61
CA VAL A 255 -3.83 8.77 14.87
C VAL A 255 -3.58 9.82 13.77
N VAL A 256 -4.61 10.15 12.98
CA VAL A 256 -4.49 11.11 11.86
C VAL A 256 -4.25 12.53 12.35
N PRO A 257 -5.09 13.13 13.23
CA PRO A 257 -4.90 14.50 13.65
C PRO A 257 -3.61 14.69 14.45
N LEU A 258 -3.14 13.66 15.17
CA LEU A 258 -1.90 13.71 15.93
C LEU A 258 -0.65 13.64 15.05
N LEU A 259 -0.64 12.78 14.01
CA LEU A 259 0.53 12.59 13.15
C LEU A 259 0.69 13.65 12.05
N ASP A 260 -0.41 14.27 11.61
CA ASP A 260 -0.37 15.36 10.63
C ASP A 260 0.42 16.58 11.14
N GLN A 261 0.51 16.76 12.46
CA GLN A 261 1.32 17.81 13.09
C GLN A 261 2.83 17.52 13.09
N TRP A 262 3.24 16.25 12.89
CA TRP A 262 4.63 15.80 13.06
C TRP A 262 5.30 15.32 11.77
N MET A 263 4.57 14.90 10.73
CA MET A 263 5.17 14.32 9.51
C MET A 263 4.39 14.65 8.22
N LEU A 264 5.02 15.39 7.30
CA LEU A 264 4.42 16.00 6.09
C LEU A 264 3.96 15.02 4.95
N ALA A 265 4.00 13.70 5.13
CA ALA A 265 3.60 12.75 4.07
C ALA A 265 3.00 11.41 4.53
N LEU A 266 3.01 11.10 5.83
CA LEU A 266 2.46 9.86 6.38
C LEU A 266 0.91 9.79 6.47
N PRO A 267 0.14 10.91 6.64
CA PRO A 267 -1.29 10.87 6.90
C PRO A 267 -2.12 10.16 5.81
N HIS A 268 -1.89 10.47 4.54
CA HIS A 268 -2.69 9.92 3.43
C HIS A 268 -2.46 8.43 3.17
N PHE A 269 -1.37 7.88 3.68
CA PHE A 269 -1.07 6.45 3.58
C PHE A 269 -1.79 5.64 4.66
N LEU A 270 -1.89 6.20 5.88
CA LEU A 270 -2.60 5.59 7.00
C LEU A 270 -4.09 5.37 6.70
N GLU A 271 -4.67 6.19 5.82
CA GLU A 271 -6.06 6.09 5.38
C GLU A 271 -6.39 4.72 4.79
N SER A 272 -5.69 4.31 3.74
CA SER A 272 -5.94 3.00 3.14
C SER A 272 -5.35 1.85 3.97
N ALA A 273 -4.29 2.12 4.74
CA ALA A 273 -3.65 1.10 5.58
C ALA A 273 -4.59 0.64 6.71
N CYS A 274 -5.39 1.56 7.26
CA CYS A 274 -6.40 1.24 8.26
C CYS A 274 -7.46 0.28 7.69
N VAL A 275 -7.93 0.50 6.45
CA VAL A 275 -8.90 -0.39 5.79
C VAL A 275 -8.35 -1.81 5.65
N VAL A 276 -7.10 -1.94 5.19
CA VAL A 276 -6.44 -3.25 5.06
C VAL A 276 -6.23 -3.90 6.43
N ALA A 277 -5.78 -3.13 7.43
CA ALA A 277 -5.53 -3.64 8.78
C ALA A 277 -6.80 -4.15 9.45
N VAL A 278 -7.92 -3.41 9.37
CA VAL A 278 -9.21 -3.86 9.90
C VAL A 278 -9.69 -5.11 9.16
N GLY A 279 -9.54 -5.16 7.83
CA GLY A 279 -9.87 -6.34 7.03
C GLY A 279 -9.08 -7.59 7.46
N ILE A 280 -7.77 -7.45 7.66
CA ILE A 280 -6.91 -8.54 8.17
C ILE A 280 -7.33 -8.95 9.58
N GLY A 281 -7.58 -7.98 10.47
CA GLY A 281 -8.05 -8.23 11.84
C GLY A 281 -9.31 -9.08 11.85
N LEU A 282 -10.32 -8.72 11.04
CA LEU A 282 -11.56 -9.49 10.90
C LEU A 282 -11.32 -10.93 10.43
N LEU A 283 -10.42 -11.13 9.46
CA LEU A 283 -10.03 -12.48 9.01
C LEU A 283 -9.34 -13.29 10.12
N MET A 284 -8.53 -12.64 10.96
CA MET A 284 -7.83 -13.30 12.07
C MET A 284 -8.77 -13.68 13.21
N LEU A 285 -9.80 -12.87 13.50
CA LEU A 285 -10.80 -13.16 14.52
C LEU A 285 -11.63 -14.43 14.20
N GLY A 286 -11.81 -14.77 12.92
CA GLY A 286 -12.58 -15.95 12.49
C GLY A 286 -11.97 -17.27 12.98
N ALA A 287 -10.66 -17.46 12.83
CA ALA A 287 -10.00 -18.73 13.12
C ALA A 287 -9.98 -19.09 14.63
N ALA A 288 -10.15 -18.12 15.53
CA ALA A 288 -10.15 -18.33 16.98
C ALA A 288 -11.43 -19.00 17.53
N ARG A 289 -12.46 -19.21 16.69
CA ARG A 289 -13.81 -19.58 17.17
C ARG A 289 -14.09 -21.09 17.26
N GLN A 290 -13.41 -21.93 16.47
CA GLN A 290 -13.73 -23.38 16.39
C GLN A 290 -13.76 -24.15 17.72
N LYS A 291 -12.93 -23.79 18.70
CA LYS A 291 -12.95 -24.45 20.01
C LYS A 291 -14.27 -24.20 20.73
N HIS A 292 -14.73 -22.94 20.70
CA HIS A 292 -16.00 -22.54 21.29
C HIS A 292 -17.19 -23.18 20.55
N GLU A 293 -17.08 -23.44 19.25
CA GLU A 293 -18.11 -24.15 18.47
C GLU A 293 -18.29 -25.59 18.98
N ALA A 294 -17.20 -26.32 19.18
CA ALA A 294 -17.25 -27.68 19.72
C ALA A 294 -17.79 -27.70 21.15
N GLU A 295 -17.33 -26.78 22.01
CA GLU A 295 -17.86 -26.63 23.38
C GLU A 295 -19.37 -26.30 23.38
N SER A 296 -19.82 -25.48 22.42
CA SER A 296 -21.25 -25.12 22.28
C SER A 296 -22.09 -26.26 21.72
N ASP A 297 -21.57 -27.07 20.79
CA ASP A 297 -22.25 -28.29 20.31
C ASP A 297 -22.50 -29.28 21.46
N LEU A 298 -21.47 -29.54 22.28
CA LEU A 298 -21.61 -30.44 23.43
C LEU A 298 -22.61 -29.90 24.45
N ARG A 299 -22.52 -28.59 24.76
CA ARG A 299 -23.47 -27.95 25.67
C ARG A 299 -24.89 -27.92 25.10
N ALA A 300 -25.07 -27.79 23.79
CA ALA A 300 -26.39 -27.86 23.15
C ALA A 300 -27.04 -29.23 23.33
N VAL A 301 -26.26 -30.31 23.23
CA VAL A 301 -26.74 -31.68 23.48
C VAL A 301 -27.21 -31.84 24.93
N GLU A 302 -26.45 -31.31 25.90
CA GLU A 302 -26.85 -31.32 27.32
C GLU A 302 -28.15 -30.54 27.57
N LEU A 303 -28.31 -29.37 26.93
CA LEU A 303 -29.48 -28.51 27.11
C LEU A 303 -30.73 -29.11 26.45
N CYS A 304 -30.60 -29.55 25.19
CA CYS A 304 -31.71 -30.08 24.39
C CYS A 304 -32.10 -31.51 24.83
N GLY A 305 -31.12 -32.34 25.15
CA GLY A 305 -31.32 -33.77 25.47
C GLY A 305 -31.55 -34.66 24.25
N ASP A 306 -31.54 -34.12 23.02
CA ASP A 306 -31.65 -34.87 21.77
C ASP A 306 -30.44 -34.57 20.85
N PRO A 307 -29.39 -35.42 20.88
CA PRO A 307 -28.23 -35.26 20.00
C PRO A 307 -28.54 -35.50 18.52
N GLU A 308 -29.52 -36.35 18.20
CA GLU A 308 -29.87 -36.66 16.82
C GLU A 308 -30.66 -35.51 16.17
N ALA A 309 -31.52 -34.80 16.92
CA ALA A 309 -32.14 -33.57 16.44
C ALA A 309 -31.11 -32.51 16.05
N LEU A 310 -30.04 -32.35 16.84
CA LEU A 310 -28.94 -31.43 16.50
C LEU A 310 -28.21 -31.87 15.24
N ILE A 311 -27.88 -33.16 15.11
CA ILE A 311 -27.22 -33.69 13.91
C ILE A 311 -28.10 -33.48 12.67
N ARG A 312 -29.39 -33.82 12.72
CA ARG A 312 -30.33 -33.62 11.60
C ARG A 312 -30.42 -32.14 11.22
N ALA A 313 -30.52 -31.25 12.21
CA ALA A 313 -30.54 -29.81 11.98
C ALA A 313 -29.27 -29.32 11.27
N LEU A 314 -28.09 -29.74 11.73
CA LEU A 314 -26.81 -29.36 11.12
C LEU A 314 -26.64 -29.90 9.69
N VAL A 315 -27.09 -31.13 9.43
CA VAL A 315 -27.08 -31.73 8.10
C VAL A 315 -27.99 -30.95 7.15
N LYS A 316 -29.24 -30.66 7.55
CA LYS A 316 -30.18 -29.85 6.76
C LYS A 316 -29.63 -28.45 6.50
N LEU A 317 -29.08 -27.78 7.51
CA LEU A 317 -28.46 -26.45 7.36
C LEU A 317 -27.31 -26.45 6.34
N HIS A 318 -26.41 -27.44 6.39
CA HIS A 318 -25.29 -27.54 5.44
C HIS A 318 -25.78 -27.80 4.02
N ALA A 319 -26.78 -28.66 3.85
CA ALA A 319 -27.38 -28.95 2.54
C ALA A 319 -28.03 -27.68 1.94
N LEU A 320 -28.83 -26.97 2.75
CA LEU A 320 -29.48 -25.72 2.33
C LEU A 320 -28.48 -24.60 2.04
N ALA A 321 -27.38 -24.52 2.78
CA ALA A 321 -26.30 -23.56 2.56
C ALA A 321 -25.35 -23.96 1.41
N GLN A 322 -25.53 -25.13 0.80
CA GLN A 322 -24.65 -25.69 -0.24
C GLN A 322 -23.18 -25.79 0.23
N LEU A 323 -22.99 -26.17 1.50
CA LEU A 323 -21.68 -26.35 2.11
C LEU A 323 -21.26 -27.84 2.07
N PRO A 324 -20.01 -28.15 1.69
CA PRO A 324 -19.52 -29.52 1.72
C PRO A 324 -19.41 -30.01 3.16
N ARG A 325 -19.74 -31.28 3.38
CA ARG A 325 -19.74 -31.90 4.72
C ARG A 325 -18.33 -32.06 5.28
N ARG A 326 -17.34 -32.19 4.40
CA ARG A 326 -15.93 -32.47 4.70
C ARG A 326 -15.05 -31.40 4.10
N TRP A 327 -14.14 -30.86 4.90
CA TRP A 327 -13.22 -29.81 4.48
C TRP A 327 -11.78 -30.33 4.43
N ALA A 328 -10.93 -29.71 3.61
CA ALA A 328 -9.50 -29.98 3.67
C ALA A 328 -8.97 -29.54 5.05
N LEU A 329 -8.09 -30.32 5.66
CA LEU A 329 -7.61 -30.06 7.02
C LEU A 329 -7.05 -28.64 7.19
N ASP A 330 -6.29 -28.13 6.22
CA ASP A 330 -5.73 -26.77 6.29
C ASP A 330 -6.78 -25.67 6.12
N PHE A 331 -7.81 -25.91 5.31
CA PHE A 331 -8.90 -24.95 5.17
C PHE A 331 -9.70 -24.89 6.48
N GLU A 332 -10.04 -26.06 7.00
CA GLU A 332 -10.80 -26.18 8.24
C GLU A 332 -10.06 -25.49 9.39
N ARG A 333 -8.74 -25.63 9.54
CA ARG A 333 -7.96 -24.91 10.58
C ARG A 333 -8.15 -23.39 10.61
N HIS A 334 -8.46 -22.78 9.48
CA HIS A 334 -8.59 -21.33 9.34
C HIS A 334 -10.05 -20.86 9.21
N ALA A 335 -11.00 -21.79 9.15
CA ALA A 335 -12.40 -21.48 9.06
C ALA A 335 -12.97 -21.12 10.44
N SER A 336 -14.10 -20.39 10.45
CA SER A 336 -14.75 -19.98 11.70
C SER A 336 -15.40 -21.15 12.43
N HIS A 337 -15.95 -22.11 11.69
CA HIS A 337 -16.57 -23.33 12.21
C HIS A 337 -15.77 -24.57 11.80
N PRO A 338 -15.84 -25.68 12.56
CA PRO A 338 -15.41 -26.99 12.07
C PRO A 338 -16.32 -27.48 10.93
N SER A 339 -15.85 -28.47 10.17
CA SER A 339 -16.66 -29.16 9.16
C SER A 339 -17.81 -29.93 9.81
N LEU A 340 -18.89 -30.16 9.05
CA LEU A 340 -20.04 -30.93 9.52
C LEU A 340 -19.62 -32.31 10.03
N ALA A 341 -18.77 -33.02 9.27
CA ALA A 341 -18.26 -34.34 9.66
C ALA A 341 -17.63 -34.33 11.06
N ARG A 342 -16.81 -33.31 11.36
CA ARG A 342 -16.19 -33.17 12.67
C ARG A 342 -17.18 -32.85 13.79
N ARG A 343 -18.18 -32.01 13.51
CA ARG A 343 -19.24 -31.69 14.49
C ARG A 343 -20.08 -32.92 14.81
N VAL A 344 -20.48 -33.68 13.80
CA VAL A 344 -21.23 -34.93 13.97
C VAL A 344 -20.41 -35.97 14.75
N GLN A 345 -19.11 -36.11 14.46
CA GLN A 345 -18.23 -36.99 15.22
C GLN A 345 -18.15 -36.61 16.70
N ALA A 346 -18.01 -35.31 17.01
CA ALA A 346 -17.95 -34.82 18.39
C ALA A 346 -19.28 -35.04 19.14
N ILE A 347 -20.42 -34.79 18.50
CA ILE A 347 -21.74 -34.98 19.09
C ILE A 347 -21.99 -36.46 19.38
N ARG A 348 -21.74 -37.36 18.40
CA ARG A 348 -21.92 -38.81 18.57
C ARG A 348 -21.02 -39.40 19.65
N ALA A 349 -19.79 -38.90 19.77
CA ALA A 349 -18.85 -39.34 20.80
C ALA A 349 -19.37 -39.07 22.22
N VAL A 350 -20.09 -37.96 22.44
CA VAL A 350 -20.68 -37.64 23.75
C VAL A 350 -22.04 -38.32 23.96
N ALA A 351 -22.80 -38.50 22.89
CA ALA A 351 -24.08 -39.22 22.94
C ALA A 351 -23.92 -40.74 23.16
N ASN A 352 -22.70 -41.28 23.15
CA ASN A 352 -22.40 -42.71 23.25
C ASN A 352 -23.21 -43.58 22.24
N THR A 353 -23.53 -43.02 21.08
CA THR A 353 -24.27 -43.71 20.02
C THR A 353 -23.36 -44.71 19.32
N THR A 354 -23.79 -45.95 19.16
CA THR A 354 -23.03 -46.95 18.39
C THR A 354 -22.93 -46.51 16.93
N PRO A 355 -21.72 -46.27 16.39
CA PRO A 355 -21.57 -45.81 15.02
C PRO A 355 -21.97 -46.92 14.03
N ALA A 356 -22.69 -46.53 12.97
CA ALA A 356 -23.02 -47.41 11.86
C ALA A 356 -21.73 -47.98 11.23
N ARG A 357 -21.79 -49.22 10.76
CA ARG A 357 -20.71 -49.90 10.03
C ARG A 357 -21.26 -50.44 8.72
N PHE A 358 -20.37 -50.75 7.78
CA PHE A 358 -20.76 -51.43 6.56
C PHE A 358 -21.04 -52.91 6.84
N ASP A 359 -22.18 -53.42 6.37
CA ASP A 359 -22.50 -54.85 6.43
C ASP A 359 -21.67 -55.67 5.43
N ARG A 360 -21.22 -55.03 4.35
CA ARG A 360 -20.39 -55.62 3.28
C ARG A 360 -19.44 -54.55 2.72
N PRO A 361 -18.20 -54.92 2.31
CA PRO A 361 -17.25 -53.98 1.77
C PRO A 361 -17.80 -53.27 0.52
N LEU A 362 -17.71 -51.94 0.50
CA LEU A 362 -18.10 -51.15 -0.65
C LEU A 362 -16.94 -51.08 -1.65
N VAL A 363 -17.15 -51.62 -2.84
CA VAL A 363 -16.20 -51.56 -3.94
C VAL A 363 -16.53 -50.37 -4.83
N ILE A 364 -15.55 -49.50 -5.05
CA ILE A 364 -15.68 -48.26 -5.80
C ILE A 364 -14.74 -48.33 -7.02
N PRO A 365 -15.27 -48.49 -8.23
CA PRO A 365 -14.46 -48.44 -9.43
C PRO A 365 -13.95 -47.01 -9.63
N THR A 366 -12.69 -46.86 -10.01
CA THR A 366 -12.12 -45.53 -10.27
C THR A 366 -12.23 -45.18 -11.75
N ALA A 367 -11.92 -43.92 -12.10
CA ALA A 367 -11.85 -43.51 -13.50
C ALA A 367 -10.61 -44.08 -14.22
N THR A 368 -9.66 -44.68 -13.49
CA THR A 368 -8.51 -45.39 -14.05
C THR A 368 -8.86 -46.87 -14.19
N THR A 369 -8.74 -47.43 -15.38
CA THR A 369 -9.00 -48.86 -15.63
C THR A 369 -8.04 -49.74 -14.83
N GLY A 370 -8.57 -50.76 -14.17
CA GLY A 370 -7.78 -51.66 -13.31
C GLY A 370 -7.45 -51.09 -11.93
N THR A 371 -8.04 -49.95 -11.54
CA THR A 371 -7.88 -49.36 -10.20
C THR A 371 -9.22 -49.29 -9.48
N PHE A 372 -9.26 -49.77 -8.24
CA PHE A 372 -10.45 -49.83 -7.39
C PHE A 372 -10.13 -49.30 -5.99
N VAL A 373 -11.15 -48.76 -5.31
CA VAL A 373 -11.09 -48.44 -3.88
C VAL A 373 -12.08 -49.32 -3.15
N VAL A 374 -11.65 -49.98 -2.09
CA VAL A 374 -12.53 -50.78 -1.22
C VAL A 374 -12.63 -50.08 0.13
N LEU A 375 -13.85 -49.74 0.53
CA LEU A 375 -14.16 -49.24 1.87
C LEU A 375 -14.78 -50.37 2.68
N ASP A 376 -14.05 -50.84 3.69
CA ASP A 376 -14.45 -51.91 4.60
C ASP A 376 -14.93 -51.33 5.95
N SER A 377 -15.30 -52.16 6.92
CA SER A 377 -15.73 -51.66 8.24
C SER A 377 -14.61 -51.02 9.05
N GLU A 378 -13.33 -51.33 8.77
CA GLU A 378 -12.18 -50.88 9.57
C GLU A 378 -11.11 -50.12 8.77
N ARG A 379 -11.10 -50.24 7.45
CA ARG A 379 -10.02 -49.73 6.59
C ARG A 379 -10.49 -49.33 5.20
N ALA A 380 -9.74 -48.42 4.58
CA ALA A 380 -9.84 -48.10 3.16
C ALA A 380 -8.62 -48.67 2.42
N GLU A 381 -8.86 -49.31 1.28
CA GLU A 381 -7.83 -49.95 0.45
C GLU A 381 -7.88 -49.44 -0.99
N TRP A 382 -6.71 -49.18 -1.56
CA TRP A 382 -6.50 -48.83 -2.96
C TRP A 382 -5.86 -50.03 -3.65
N LEU A 383 -6.55 -50.56 -4.65
CA LEU A 383 -6.14 -51.71 -5.45
C LEU A 383 -5.77 -51.21 -6.84
N GLU A 384 -4.55 -51.48 -7.29
CA GLU A 384 -4.03 -51.10 -8.60
C GLU A 384 -3.62 -52.34 -9.41
N GLY A 385 -3.77 -52.24 -10.74
CA GLY A 385 -3.35 -53.28 -11.68
C GLY A 385 -4.18 -54.55 -11.63
N VAL A 386 -5.48 -54.43 -11.33
CA VAL A 386 -6.42 -55.56 -11.39
C VAL A 386 -6.68 -55.95 -12.84
N ALA A 387 -6.64 -57.25 -13.13
CA ALA A 387 -6.87 -57.80 -14.47
C ALA A 387 -8.27 -57.48 -15.02
N VAL A 388 -8.37 -57.28 -16.34
CA VAL A 388 -9.65 -57.05 -17.02
C VAL A 388 -10.47 -58.35 -16.99
N GLY A 389 -11.72 -58.26 -16.50
CA GLY A 389 -12.61 -59.41 -16.37
C GLY A 389 -12.70 -60.03 -14.97
N THR A 390 -11.91 -59.54 -14.00
CA THR A 390 -12.07 -59.93 -12.58
C THR A 390 -13.46 -59.52 -12.06
N PRO A 391 -14.18 -60.39 -11.33
CA PRO A 391 -15.44 -60.04 -10.69
C PRO A 391 -15.29 -58.82 -9.77
N ILE A 392 -16.27 -57.90 -9.78
CA ILE A 392 -16.28 -56.69 -8.95
C ILE A 392 -16.71 -57.04 -7.51
N GLU A 393 -15.94 -57.92 -6.87
CA GLU A 393 -16.10 -58.35 -5.49
C GLU A 393 -14.80 -58.07 -4.72
N ALA A 394 -14.91 -57.59 -3.50
CA ALA A 394 -13.76 -57.13 -2.73
C ALA A 394 -12.68 -58.22 -2.56
N THR A 395 -13.06 -59.49 -2.38
CA THR A 395 -12.15 -60.64 -2.27
C THR A 395 -11.41 -60.91 -3.58
N ALA A 396 -12.14 -61.07 -4.68
CA ALA A 396 -11.56 -61.33 -6.00
C ALA A 396 -10.62 -60.22 -6.46
N LEU A 397 -10.98 -58.95 -6.22
CA LEU A 397 -10.16 -57.79 -6.55
C LEU A 397 -8.86 -57.73 -5.73
N ARG A 398 -8.89 -58.12 -4.45
CA ARG A 398 -7.69 -58.14 -3.59
C ARG A 398 -6.68 -59.20 -4.06
N GLU A 399 -7.16 -60.37 -4.47
CA GLU A 399 -6.31 -61.47 -4.95
C GLU A 399 -5.62 -61.15 -6.29
N HIS A 400 -6.32 -60.44 -7.17
CA HIS A 400 -5.85 -60.14 -8.52
C HIS A 400 -5.20 -58.76 -8.68
N ALA A 401 -5.06 -57.99 -7.59
CA ALA A 401 -4.38 -56.70 -7.62
C ALA A 401 -2.86 -56.87 -7.60
N SER A 402 -2.15 -56.25 -8.55
CA SER A 402 -0.68 -56.26 -8.55
C SER A 402 -0.08 -55.39 -7.45
N ARG A 403 -0.85 -54.40 -6.97
CA ARG A 403 -0.49 -53.56 -5.83
C ARG A 403 -1.72 -53.25 -4.99
N SER A 404 -1.62 -53.51 -3.69
CA SER A 404 -2.64 -53.19 -2.70
C SER A 404 -2.04 -52.31 -1.61
N GLN A 405 -2.67 -51.17 -1.33
CA GLN A 405 -2.28 -50.29 -0.23
C GLN A 405 -3.51 -49.89 0.57
N GLY A 406 -3.50 -50.16 1.87
CA GLY A 406 -4.65 -49.89 2.74
C GLY A 406 -4.25 -49.27 4.07
N TRP A 407 -5.17 -48.49 4.64
CA TRP A 407 -5.02 -47.83 5.92
C TRP A 407 -6.24 -48.06 6.79
N ARG A 408 -6.01 -48.29 8.08
CA ARG A 408 -7.11 -48.29 9.05
C ARG A 408 -7.68 -46.88 9.15
N TYR A 409 -8.99 -46.77 9.41
CA TYR A 409 -9.59 -45.44 9.58
C TYR A 409 -8.95 -44.64 10.73
N SER A 410 -8.47 -45.33 11.77
CA SER A 410 -7.71 -44.73 12.89
C SER A 410 -6.34 -44.14 12.51
N GLU A 411 -5.84 -44.41 11.30
CA GLU A 411 -4.57 -43.88 10.77
C GLU A 411 -4.81 -42.68 9.83
N LEU A 412 -6.01 -42.62 9.25
CA LEU A 412 -6.44 -41.56 8.34
C LEU A 412 -6.99 -40.36 9.12
N VAL A 413 -6.52 -39.17 8.75
CA VAL A 413 -6.97 -37.88 9.32
C VAL A 413 -7.88 -37.11 8.37
N GLU A 414 -7.91 -37.50 7.09
CA GLU A 414 -8.75 -36.91 6.06
C GLU A 414 -9.14 -38.02 5.07
N LEU A 415 -10.43 -38.15 4.76
CA LEU A 415 -10.92 -38.95 3.64
C LEU A 415 -12.10 -38.19 3.01
N ARG A 416 -11.93 -37.64 1.81
CA ARG A 416 -12.95 -36.77 1.20
C ARG A 416 -12.90 -36.71 -0.32
N VAL A 417 -13.98 -36.21 -0.89
CA VAL A 417 -14.06 -35.85 -2.31
C VAL A 417 -13.41 -34.47 -2.55
N ARG A 418 -12.67 -34.34 -3.65
CA ARG A 418 -12.03 -33.10 -4.09
C ARG A 418 -12.27 -32.86 -5.59
N PRO A 419 -12.85 -31.71 -5.98
CA PRO A 419 -12.96 -31.35 -7.39
C PRO A 419 -11.57 -31.02 -7.97
N GLY A 420 -11.31 -31.52 -9.17
CA GLY A 420 -10.14 -31.23 -9.99
C GLY A 420 -10.37 -30.08 -10.97
N SER A 421 -9.41 -29.92 -11.90
CA SER A 421 -9.61 -29.09 -13.09
C SER A 421 -10.54 -29.80 -14.07
N GLY A 422 -11.51 -29.07 -14.64
CA GLY A 422 -12.50 -29.66 -15.54
C GLY A 422 -13.53 -30.51 -14.80
N ASP A 423 -13.85 -31.68 -15.35
CA ASP A 423 -14.87 -32.60 -14.83
C ASP A 423 -14.30 -33.68 -13.90
N ARG A 424 -12.97 -33.73 -13.75
CA ARG A 424 -12.31 -34.71 -12.88
C ARG A 424 -12.65 -34.45 -11.41
N ILE A 425 -13.02 -35.51 -10.70
CA ILE A 425 -13.26 -35.53 -9.26
C ILE A 425 -12.31 -36.58 -8.66
N PHE A 426 -11.81 -36.34 -7.45
CA PHE A 426 -10.85 -37.22 -6.80
C PHE A 426 -11.34 -37.62 -5.41
N LEU A 427 -11.16 -38.88 -5.04
CA LEU A 427 -11.16 -39.30 -3.64
C LEU A 427 -9.75 -39.04 -3.10
N VAL A 428 -9.65 -38.32 -1.99
CA VAL A 428 -8.39 -37.94 -1.35
C VAL A 428 -8.36 -38.53 0.05
N ALA A 429 -7.28 -39.22 0.38
CA ALA A 429 -6.98 -39.70 1.71
C ALA A 429 -5.69 -39.05 2.22
N ALA A 430 -5.63 -38.72 3.51
CA ALA A 430 -4.42 -38.26 4.17
C ALA A 430 -4.20 -39.01 5.48
N GLU A 431 -2.97 -39.46 5.71
CA GLU A 431 -2.52 -40.08 6.95
C GLU A 431 -2.01 -39.03 7.94
N ARG A 432 -2.01 -39.37 9.24
CA ARG A 432 -1.41 -38.54 10.30
C ARG A 432 0.03 -38.10 10.00
N ALA A 433 0.83 -38.95 9.36
CA ALA A 433 2.21 -38.66 8.94
C ALA A 433 2.33 -37.60 7.82
N GLY A 434 1.20 -37.21 7.19
CA GLY A 434 1.16 -36.17 6.14
C GLY A 434 1.26 -36.70 4.72
N SER A 435 1.39 -38.02 4.53
CA SER A 435 1.24 -38.67 3.23
C SER A 435 -0.18 -38.52 2.72
N THR A 436 -0.33 -38.21 1.43
CA THR A 436 -1.64 -38.01 0.79
C THR A 436 -1.74 -38.87 -0.47
N TRP A 437 -2.88 -39.51 -0.63
CA TRP A 437 -3.22 -40.32 -1.80
C TRP A 437 -4.46 -39.74 -2.46
N SER A 438 -4.49 -39.77 -3.78
CA SER A 438 -5.69 -39.35 -4.50
C SER A 438 -5.91 -40.17 -5.75
N VAL A 439 -7.14 -40.61 -5.95
CA VAL A 439 -7.53 -41.40 -7.11
C VAL A 439 -8.73 -40.74 -7.80
N PRO A 440 -8.79 -40.70 -9.14
CA PRO A 440 -9.91 -40.09 -9.82
C PRO A 440 -11.17 -40.95 -9.69
N LEU A 441 -12.29 -40.35 -9.31
CA LEU A 441 -13.60 -40.98 -9.24
C LEU A 441 -14.36 -40.81 -10.56
N ARG A 442 -15.25 -41.75 -10.84
CA ARG A 442 -16.27 -41.57 -11.89
C ARG A 442 -17.38 -40.64 -11.37
N PRO A 443 -17.93 -39.74 -12.19
CA PRO A 443 -18.96 -38.80 -11.76
C PRO A 443 -20.19 -39.46 -11.11
N GLU A 444 -20.62 -40.61 -11.63
CA GLU A 444 -21.76 -41.38 -11.16
C GLU A 444 -21.58 -41.98 -9.75
N ASP A 445 -20.33 -42.30 -9.37
CA ASP A 445 -20.03 -42.94 -8.08
C ASP A 445 -19.90 -41.93 -6.93
N VAL A 446 -19.85 -40.63 -7.21
CA VAL A 446 -19.59 -39.59 -6.19
C VAL A 446 -20.67 -39.56 -5.11
N GLY A 447 -21.95 -39.73 -5.46
CA GLY A 447 -23.04 -39.74 -4.48
C GLY A 447 -22.95 -40.94 -3.53
N VAL A 448 -22.62 -42.11 -4.07
CA VAL A 448 -22.40 -43.35 -3.30
C VAL A 448 -21.18 -43.19 -2.39
N VAL A 449 -20.08 -42.65 -2.91
CA VAL A 449 -18.87 -42.34 -2.14
C VAL A 449 -19.19 -41.39 -0.98
N GLN A 450 -19.89 -40.28 -1.23
CA GLN A 450 -20.21 -39.31 -0.17
C GLN A 450 -21.04 -39.92 0.95
N SER A 451 -22.00 -40.79 0.61
CA SER A 451 -22.83 -41.51 1.58
C SER A 451 -22.02 -42.52 2.38
N ALA A 452 -21.12 -43.25 1.72
CA ALA A 452 -20.20 -44.17 2.39
C ALA A 452 -19.28 -43.45 3.37
N LEU A 453 -18.77 -42.28 2.98
CA LEU A 453 -17.93 -41.48 3.86
C LEU A 453 -18.66 -41.00 5.11
N ASP A 454 -20.00 -40.84 5.10
CA ASP A 454 -20.76 -40.42 6.29
C ASP A 454 -20.71 -41.50 7.39
N VAL A 455 -20.59 -42.77 7.00
CA VAL A 455 -20.41 -43.91 7.90
C VAL A 455 -18.97 -43.92 8.43
N VAL A 456 -17.99 -43.66 7.55
CA VAL A 456 -16.56 -43.75 7.87
C VAL A 456 -16.05 -42.60 8.75
N ASP A 457 -16.60 -41.39 8.60
CA ASP A 457 -16.06 -40.18 9.25
C ASP A 457 -15.86 -40.32 10.76
N VAL A 458 -16.73 -41.07 11.45
CA VAL A 458 -16.66 -41.27 12.90
C VAL A 458 -15.42 -42.08 13.31
N PHE A 459 -14.91 -42.93 12.44
CA PHE A 459 -13.74 -43.78 12.67
C PHE A 459 -12.41 -43.12 12.31
N LEU A 460 -12.44 -41.94 11.66
CA LEU A 460 -11.23 -41.23 11.28
C LEU A 460 -10.49 -40.69 12.51
N ALA A 461 -9.16 -40.74 12.44
CA ALA A 461 -8.29 -40.24 13.49
C ALA A 461 -8.38 -38.72 13.63
N HIS A 462 -8.39 -38.26 14.88
CA HIS A 462 -8.20 -36.85 15.17
C HIS A 462 -6.72 -36.47 15.04
N ARG A 463 -6.43 -35.40 14.30
CA ARG A 463 -5.13 -34.73 14.33
C ARG A 463 -5.20 -33.56 15.29
N SER A 464 -4.46 -33.61 16.40
CA SER A 464 -4.24 -32.45 17.26
C SER A 464 -3.73 -31.29 16.39
N ALA A 465 -4.39 -30.14 16.46
CA ALA A 465 -3.97 -28.99 15.67
C ALA A 465 -2.52 -28.64 16.06
N PRO A 466 -1.56 -28.57 15.11
CA PRO A 466 -0.26 -27.98 15.42
C PRO A 466 -0.47 -26.55 15.91
N THR A 467 0.45 -26.06 16.75
CA THR A 467 0.38 -24.72 17.34
C THR A 467 0.09 -23.67 16.26
N ARG A 468 -0.93 -22.83 16.46
CA ARG A 468 -1.40 -21.83 15.48
C ARG A 468 -0.44 -20.64 15.31
N TRP A 469 0.52 -20.50 16.22
CA TRP A 469 1.39 -19.33 16.32
C TRP A 469 2.35 -19.13 15.12
N PRO A 470 2.93 -20.16 14.47
CA PRO A 470 3.83 -19.96 13.33
C PRO A 470 3.13 -19.27 12.14
N ALA A 471 1.88 -19.63 11.83
CA ALA A 471 1.13 -19.00 10.75
C ALA A 471 0.72 -17.55 11.08
N LEU A 472 0.33 -17.30 12.34
CA LEU A 472 0.05 -15.96 12.87
C LEU A 472 1.29 -15.07 12.81
N LEU A 473 2.45 -15.60 13.21
CA LEU A 473 3.74 -14.92 13.13
C LEU A 473 4.09 -14.55 11.69
N VAL A 474 3.99 -15.50 10.75
CA VAL A 474 4.25 -15.24 9.32
C VAL A 474 3.35 -14.11 8.79
N ARG A 475 2.05 -14.14 9.10
CA ARG A 475 1.11 -13.10 8.67
C ARG A 475 1.41 -11.73 9.27
N ALA A 476 1.77 -11.69 10.56
CA ALA A 476 2.14 -10.45 11.23
C ALA A 476 3.41 -9.84 10.60
N VAL A 477 4.46 -10.64 10.42
CA VAL A 477 5.72 -10.21 9.78
C VAL A 477 5.46 -9.78 8.33
N ALA A 478 4.63 -10.51 7.60
CA ALA A 478 4.23 -10.15 6.24
C ALA A 478 3.51 -8.80 6.17
N ALA A 479 2.57 -8.54 7.09
CA ALA A 479 1.86 -7.27 7.15
C ALA A 479 2.80 -6.10 7.48
N VAL A 480 3.71 -6.26 8.44
CA VAL A 480 4.75 -5.27 8.75
C VAL A 480 5.68 -5.07 7.54
N GLY A 481 6.04 -6.15 6.84
CA GLY A 481 6.91 -6.09 5.68
C GLY A 481 6.28 -5.38 4.48
N MET A 482 5.00 -5.63 4.23
CA MET A 482 4.24 -4.86 3.24
C MET A 482 4.23 -3.38 3.61
N MET A 483 3.98 -3.04 4.88
CA MET A 483 3.99 -1.66 5.38
C MET A 483 5.35 -0.97 5.15
N ALA A 484 6.44 -1.64 5.53
CA ALA A 484 7.80 -1.12 5.34
C ALA A 484 8.14 -0.92 3.86
N ALA A 485 7.71 -1.83 2.98
CA ALA A 485 7.92 -1.72 1.55
C ALA A 485 7.28 -0.47 0.94
N LEU A 486 6.11 -0.09 1.45
CA LEU A 486 5.39 1.12 1.04
C LEU A 486 6.08 2.39 1.53
N VAL A 487 6.51 2.41 2.80
CA VAL A 487 7.29 3.53 3.37
C VAL A 487 8.59 3.75 2.58
N ALA A 488 9.22 2.68 2.10
CA ALA A 488 10.43 2.75 1.30
C ALA A 488 10.20 3.19 -0.17
N SER A 489 8.95 3.34 -0.62
CA SER A 489 8.52 3.80 -1.97
C SER A 489 9.10 3.08 -3.20
N SER A 490 9.95 2.06 -3.01
CA SER A 490 10.73 1.42 -4.08
C SER A 490 10.96 -0.09 -3.88
N ALA A 491 10.17 -0.73 -3.01
CA ALA A 491 10.38 -2.12 -2.60
C ALA A 491 9.24 -3.07 -3.05
N LEU A 492 8.85 -3.03 -4.34
CA LEU A 492 7.77 -3.85 -4.89
C LEU A 492 7.97 -5.36 -4.62
N SER A 493 9.20 -5.85 -4.72
CA SER A 493 9.54 -7.26 -4.41
C SER A 493 9.22 -7.65 -2.97
N VAL A 494 9.47 -6.74 -2.01
CA VAL A 494 9.15 -6.93 -0.59
C VAL A 494 7.63 -6.96 -0.40
N PHE A 495 6.90 -6.05 -1.05
CA PHE A 495 5.44 -6.01 -0.99
C PHE A 495 4.80 -7.29 -1.57
N VAL A 496 5.25 -7.74 -2.75
CA VAL A 496 4.73 -8.97 -3.39
C VAL A 496 5.03 -10.20 -2.55
N ALA A 497 6.25 -10.32 -2.00
CA ALA A 497 6.59 -11.43 -1.10
C ALA A 497 5.73 -11.42 0.18
N GLY A 498 5.53 -10.25 0.78
CA GLY A 498 4.65 -10.05 1.92
C GLY A 498 3.19 -10.41 1.63
N LEU A 499 2.64 -9.97 0.49
CA LEU A 499 1.26 -10.30 0.10
C LEU A 499 1.06 -11.81 -0.05
N ILE A 500 2.01 -12.50 -0.68
CA ILE A 500 1.95 -13.96 -0.84
C ILE A 500 2.07 -14.64 0.53
N ALA A 501 2.96 -14.18 1.42
CA ALA A 501 3.10 -14.71 2.79
C ALA A 501 1.84 -14.48 3.64
N LEU A 502 1.14 -13.36 3.46
CA LEU A 502 -0.10 -13.04 4.15
C LEU A 502 -1.23 -14.00 3.74
N ILE A 503 -1.38 -14.23 2.43
CA ILE A 503 -2.41 -15.12 1.87
C ILE A 503 -2.07 -16.59 2.15
N ARG A 504 -0.79 -16.95 1.99
CA ARG A 504 -0.27 -18.33 2.13
C ARG A 504 0.95 -18.34 3.06
N PRO A 505 0.74 -18.45 4.38
CA PRO A 505 1.85 -18.47 5.34
C PRO A 505 2.70 -19.71 5.10
N HIS A 506 3.90 -19.50 4.55
CA HIS A 506 4.82 -20.55 4.14
C HIS A 506 6.26 -20.05 4.21
N VAL A 507 7.23 -20.96 4.37
CA VAL A 507 8.66 -20.62 4.47
C VAL A 507 9.20 -19.92 3.21
N ALA A 508 8.70 -20.27 2.03
CA ALA A 508 9.16 -19.70 0.75
C ALA A 508 8.91 -18.19 0.58
N PRO A 509 7.66 -17.67 0.70
CA PRO A 509 7.43 -16.23 0.63
C PRO A 509 8.03 -15.46 1.82
N LEU A 510 8.19 -16.10 2.99
CA LEU A 510 8.88 -15.47 4.12
C LEU A 510 10.39 -15.34 3.87
N ALA A 511 11.04 -16.35 3.30
CA ALA A 511 12.44 -16.28 2.88
C ALA A 511 12.65 -15.21 1.79
N ALA A 512 11.73 -15.16 0.81
CA ALA A 512 11.74 -14.11 -0.20
C ALA A 512 11.57 -12.72 0.40
N LEU A 513 10.67 -12.54 1.37
CA LEU A 513 10.47 -11.29 2.09
C LEU A 513 11.74 -10.85 2.81
N ALA A 514 12.39 -11.76 3.55
CA ALA A 514 13.63 -11.47 4.26
C ALA A 514 14.74 -11.01 3.30
N VAL A 515 14.99 -11.78 2.24
CA VAL A 515 16.06 -11.49 1.26
C VAL A 515 15.78 -10.24 0.44
N ALA A 516 14.56 -10.04 -0.04
CA ALA A 516 14.19 -8.81 -0.75
C ALA A 516 14.33 -7.58 0.16
N SER A 517 14.05 -7.72 1.46
CA SER A 517 14.22 -6.63 2.44
C SER A 517 15.69 -6.28 2.64
N ILE A 518 16.60 -7.26 2.65
CA ILE A 518 18.05 -7.03 2.68
C ILE A 518 18.48 -6.24 1.44
N GLY A 519 18.09 -6.69 0.25
CA GLY A 519 18.42 -6.00 -1.00
C GLY A 519 17.90 -4.56 -1.04
N ALA A 520 16.67 -4.34 -0.56
CA ALA A 520 16.09 -3.00 -0.45
C ALA A 520 16.77 -2.14 0.63
N ALA A 521 17.18 -2.71 1.75
CA ALA A 521 17.95 -2.01 2.79
C ALA A 521 19.31 -1.56 2.28
N LEU A 522 20.04 -2.42 1.56
CA LEU A 522 21.33 -2.10 0.94
C LEU A 522 21.20 -0.97 -0.09
N LEU A 523 20.15 -1.01 -0.92
CA LEU A 523 19.86 0.06 -1.87
C LEU A 523 19.52 1.39 -1.18
N ALA A 524 18.75 1.32 -0.08
CA ALA A 524 18.43 2.51 0.71
C ALA A 524 19.67 3.10 1.39
N ALA A 525 20.58 2.24 1.87
CA ALA A 525 21.85 2.64 2.47
C ALA A 525 22.80 3.26 1.44
N SER A 526 22.90 2.69 0.23
CA SER A 526 23.78 3.21 -0.84
C SER A 526 23.32 4.56 -1.40
N ARG A 527 22.03 4.89 -1.23
CA ARG A 527 21.47 6.21 -1.57
C ARG A 527 21.57 7.23 -0.43
N GLY A 528 21.95 6.79 0.77
CA GLY A 528 22.12 7.66 1.94
C GLY A 528 23.32 8.59 1.79
N ASP A 529 23.30 9.72 2.50
CA ASP A 529 24.45 10.62 2.56
C ASP A 529 25.60 9.93 3.31
N PRO A 530 26.76 9.68 2.68
CA PRO A 530 27.89 9.01 3.33
C PRO A 530 28.50 9.83 4.47
N SER A 531 28.14 11.11 4.61
CA SER A 531 28.59 12.00 5.70
C SER A 531 27.63 12.03 6.90
N ALA A 532 26.47 11.37 6.82
CA ALA A 532 25.52 11.33 7.93
C ALA A 532 25.99 10.39 9.05
N GLU A 533 25.94 10.84 10.30
CA GLU A 533 26.29 10.04 11.49
C GLU A 533 25.39 8.80 11.68
N ALA A 534 24.23 8.74 11.00
CA ALA A 534 23.29 7.63 11.08
C ALA A 534 22.76 7.20 9.70
N PRO A 535 22.53 5.89 9.48
CA PRO A 535 21.94 5.37 8.25
C PRO A 535 20.50 5.86 8.06
N ALA A 536 20.07 5.97 6.80
CA ALA A 536 18.71 6.39 6.47
C ALA A 536 17.65 5.56 7.23
N PRO A 537 16.61 6.18 7.83
CA PRO A 537 15.63 5.48 8.65
C PRO A 537 14.88 4.37 7.88
N THR A 538 14.74 4.52 6.57
CA THR A 538 14.18 3.49 5.67
C THR A 538 15.09 2.25 5.56
N ALA A 539 16.41 2.43 5.53
CA ALA A 539 17.37 1.33 5.52
C ALA A 539 17.33 0.57 6.85
N VAL A 540 17.27 1.28 7.98
CA VAL A 540 17.13 0.68 9.32
C VAL A 540 15.83 -0.12 9.45
N LEU A 541 14.70 0.44 9.01
CA LEU A 541 13.40 -0.23 9.04
C LEU A 541 13.42 -1.54 8.25
N LEU A 542 13.98 -1.53 7.03
CA LEU A 542 14.06 -2.72 6.16
C LEU A 542 15.05 -3.77 6.69
N ALA A 543 16.15 -3.35 7.29
CA ALA A 543 17.10 -4.22 7.97
C ALA A 543 16.46 -4.92 9.18
N LEU A 544 15.76 -4.16 10.05
CA LEU A 544 15.01 -4.73 11.17
C LEU A 544 13.94 -5.71 10.71
N LEU A 545 13.19 -5.37 9.65
CA LEU A 545 12.22 -6.27 9.04
C LEU A 545 12.86 -7.58 8.58
N SER A 546 14.02 -7.50 7.92
CA SER A 546 14.76 -8.69 7.45
C SER A 546 15.16 -9.60 8.63
N ALA A 547 15.62 -9.02 9.73
CA ALA A 547 16.02 -9.77 10.92
C ALA A 547 14.82 -10.48 11.56
N VAL A 548 13.69 -9.77 11.67
CA VAL A 548 12.43 -10.33 12.17
C VAL A 548 11.91 -11.45 11.25
N ALA A 549 11.97 -11.25 9.92
CA ALA A 549 11.57 -12.27 8.95
C ALA A 549 12.48 -13.50 8.97
N LEU A 550 13.79 -13.33 9.15
CA LEU A 550 14.74 -14.42 9.29
C LEU A 550 14.50 -15.21 10.58
N ALA A 551 14.27 -14.53 11.71
CA ALA A 551 13.94 -15.16 12.98
C ALA A 551 12.62 -15.95 12.88
N ALA A 552 11.58 -15.37 12.28
CA ALA A 552 10.32 -16.05 12.01
C ALA A 552 10.52 -17.27 11.10
N LEU A 553 11.40 -17.20 10.10
CA LEU A 553 11.69 -18.30 9.19
C LEU A 553 12.31 -19.50 9.92
N LEU A 554 13.23 -19.26 10.84
CA LEU A 554 13.85 -20.32 11.67
C LEU A 554 12.82 -21.00 12.56
N LEU A 555 11.93 -20.23 13.19
CA LEU A 555 10.84 -20.76 14.03
C LEU A 555 9.84 -21.59 13.22
N VAL A 556 9.46 -21.12 12.03
CA VAL A 556 8.48 -21.80 11.17
C VAL A 556 9.08 -23.07 10.55
N ARG A 557 10.36 -23.07 10.15
CA ARG A 557 11.05 -24.27 9.63
C ARG A 557 11.07 -25.40 10.64
N ARG A 558 11.44 -25.11 11.90
CA ARG A 558 11.40 -26.10 12.99
C ARG A 558 9.99 -26.68 13.22
N GLY A 559 8.95 -25.89 12.98
CA GLY A 559 7.56 -26.35 13.07
C GLY A 559 7.08 -27.18 11.88
N GLN A 560 7.63 -26.95 10.68
CA GLN A 560 7.23 -27.64 9.45
C GLN A 560 7.96 -28.97 9.21
N GLU A 561 9.14 -29.19 9.78
CA GLU A 561 9.87 -30.47 9.68
C GLU A 561 9.03 -31.67 10.19
N ASN A 562 8.01 -31.41 11.02
CA ASN A 562 7.10 -32.41 11.58
C ASN A 562 5.73 -32.51 10.88
N ALA A 563 5.48 -31.73 9.82
CA ALA A 563 4.19 -31.69 9.13
C ALA A 563 4.37 -31.67 7.61
N GLY A 564 3.98 -32.76 6.92
CA GLY A 564 4.01 -32.85 5.46
C GLY A 564 3.42 -31.62 4.76
N ASP A 565 4.10 -31.12 3.72
CA ASP A 565 3.85 -29.81 3.09
C ASP A 565 2.60 -29.83 2.16
N PRO A 566 1.49 -29.18 2.54
CA PRO A 566 0.30 -29.06 1.71
C PRO A 566 0.44 -27.96 0.63
N TYR A 567 1.51 -27.17 0.68
CA TYR A 567 1.77 -25.99 -0.14
C TYR A 567 2.92 -26.19 -1.14
N ARG A 568 3.11 -27.40 -1.66
CA ARG A 568 4.17 -27.75 -2.64
C ARG A 568 4.33 -26.79 -3.83
N ARG A 569 3.25 -26.09 -4.22
CA ARG A 569 3.26 -25.10 -5.33
C ARG A 569 3.62 -23.68 -4.90
N VAL A 570 3.58 -23.34 -3.61
CA VAL A 570 3.86 -21.99 -3.11
C VAL A 570 5.26 -21.51 -3.46
N PRO A 571 6.33 -22.31 -3.31
CA PRO A 571 7.66 -21.89 -3.78
C PRO A 571 7.67 -21.50 -5.26
N ALA A 572 6.93 -22.22 -6.12
CA ALA A 572 6.79 -21.94 -7.54
C ALA A 572 6.05 -20.62 -7.82
N VAL A 573 4.95 -20.40 -7.09
CA VAL A 573 4.12 -19.21 -7.23
C VAL A 573 4.90 -17.97 -6.79
N THR A 574 5.60 -18.05 -5.66
CA THR A 574 6.44 -16.95 -5.17
C THR A 574 7.57 -16.64 -6.14
N SER A 575 8.33 -17.65 -6.58
CA SER A 575 9.44 -17.43 -7.52
C SER A 575 8.94 -16.88 -8.86
N GLY A 576 7.80 -17.38 -9.37
CA GLY A 576 7.20 -16.89 -10.61
C GLY A 576 6.71 -15.45 -10.50
N ALA A 577 6.04 -15.09 -9.40
CA ALA A 577 5.58 -13.72 -9.17
C ALA A 577 6.75 -12.73 -9.11
N LEU A 578 7.83 -13.09 -8.40
CA LEU A 578 9.02 -12.25 -8.31
C LEU A 578 9.82 -12.21 -9.62
N ALA A 579 9.82 -13.28 -10.42
CA ALA A 579 10.38 -13.24 -11.76
C ALA A 579 9.63 -12.26 -12.67
N VAL A 580 8.29 -12.21 -12.59
CA VAL A 580 7.49 -11.20 -13.31
C VAL A 580 7.86 -9.79 -12.87
N VAL A 581 8.04 -9.55 -11.56
CA VAL A 581 8.52 -8.26 -11.04
C VAL A 581 9.91 -7.93 -11.59
N ALA A 582 10.83 -8.90 -11.65
CA ALA A 582 12.17 -8.71 -12.19
C ALA A 582 12.13 -8.33 -13.69
N VAL A 583 11.35 -9.06 -14.49
CA VAL A 583 11.19 -8.77 -15.93
C VAL A 583 10.55 -7.40 -16.15
N ALA A 584 9.49 -7.07 -15.40
CA ALA A 584 8.88 -5.76 -15.46
C ALA A 584 9.89 -4.65 -15.11
N SER A 585 10.79 -4.90 -14.16
CA SER A 585 11.82 -3.95 -13.73
C SER A 585 12.97 -3.74 -14.73
N LEU A 586 13.08 -4.54 -15.80
CA LEU A 586 14.06 -4.34 -16.89
C LEU A 586 13.63 -3.26 -17.89
N PHE A 587 12.36 -2.88 -17.87
CA PHE A 587 11.78 -1.91 -18.78
C PHE A 587 12.58 -0.60 -18.96
N PRO A 588 13.22 -0.01 -17.92
CA PRO A 588 14.06 1.18 -18.07
C PRO A 588 15.17 1.08 -19.11
N LEU A 589 15.71 -0.12 -19.31
CA LEU A 589 16.83 -0.37 -20.22
C LEU A 589 16.44 -0.21 -21.68
N LEU A 590 15.16 -0.41 -22.02
CA LEU A 590 14.65 -0.32 -23.39
C LEU A 590 14.60 1.13 -23.91
N TYR A 591 14.77 2.13 -23.04
CA TYR A 591 14.57 3.55 -23.37
C TYR A 591 15.77 4.43 -23.01
N ARG A 592 16.96 3.85 -22.87
CA ARG A 592 18.21 4.58 -22.62
C ARG A 592 18.58 5.43 -23.84
N SER A 593 18.93 6.71 -23.64
CA SER A 593 19.42 7.62 -24.69
C SER A 593 20.81 7.25 -25.20
N ASP A 594 21.63 6.64 -24.35
CA ASP A 594 22.95 6.13 -24.70
C ASP A 594 22.85 4.65 -25.14
N PRO A 595 23.18 4.31 -26.39
CA PRO A 595 23.08 2.94 -26.91
C PRO A 595 24.24 2.04 -26.48
N ARG A 596 25.24 2.55 -25.73
CA ARG A 596 26.38 1.73 -25.28
C ARG A 596 25.90 0.58 -24.38
N PRO A 597 26.57 -0.58 -24.37
CA PRO A 597 26.28 -1.62 -23.37
C PRO A 597 26.63 -1.09 -21.98
N LEU A 598 25.69 -1.21 -21.03
CA LEU A 598 25.97 -0.97 -19.63
C LEU A 598 26.86 -2.09 -19.11
N ASP A 599 27.91 -1.73 -18.38
CA ASP A 599 28.58 -2.70 -17.53
C ASP A 599 27.65 -3.10 -16.38
N HIS A 600 28.02 -4.15 -15.64
CA HIS A 600 27.21 -4.65 -14.53
C HIS A 600 26.83 -3.58 -13.48
N TRP A 601 27.70 -2.61 -13.23
CA TRP A 601 27.47 -1.50 -12.29
C TRP A 601 26.45 -0.50 -12.84
N GLY A 602 26.57 -0.14 -14.12
CA GLY A 602 25.59 0.69 -14.79
C GLY A 602 24.21 0.03 -14.84
N LEU A 603 24.15 -1.30 -15.03
CA LEU A 603 22.90 -2.06 -14.96
C LEU A 603 22.28 -1.98 -13.55
N MET A 604 23.11 -2.12 -12.50
CA MET A 604 22.67 -2.02 -11.11
C MET A 604 22.13 -0.65 -10.73
N ALA A 605 22.82 0.42 -11.13
CA ALA A 605 22.38 1.78 -10.86
C ALA A 605 21.05 2.10 -11.56
N THR A 606 20.84 1.53 -12.75
CA THR A 606 19.66 1.80 -13.57
C THR A 606 18.45 0.96 -13.16
N VAL A 607 18.64 -0.32 -12.81
CA VAL A 607 17.53 -1.27 -12.53
C VAL A 607 17.77 -2.13 -11.26
N PRO A 608 17.97 -1.54 -10.07
CA PRO A 608 18.27 -2.30 -8.85
C PRO A 608 17.14 -3.26 -8.43
N SER A 609 15.89 -2.93 -8.77
CA SER A 609 14.71 -3.77 -8.50
C SER A 609 14.78 -5.16 -9.14
N VAL A 610 15.47 -5.31 -10.28
CA VAL A 610 15.69 -6.60 -10.95
C VAL A 610 16.47 -7.54 -10.03
N PHE A 611 17.53 -7.04 -9.41
CA PHE A 611 18.42 -7.81 -8.54
C PHE A 611 17.75 -8.15 -7.21
N ILE A 612 16.97 -7.22 -6.65
CA ILE A 612 16.16 -7.46 -5.44
C ILE A 612 15.08 -8.51 -5.71
N ALA A 613 14.38 -8.42 -6.85
CA ALA A 613 13.37 -9.39 -7.24
C ALA A 613 13.98 -10.79 -7.51
N ALA A 614 15.11 -10.84 -8.23
CA ALA A 614 15.82 -12.08 -8.54
C ALA A 614 16.35 -12.79 -7.28
N SER A 615 16.93 -12.05 -6.33
CA SER A 615 17.37 -12.61 -5.06
C SER A 615 16.20 -13.12 -4.20
N GLY A 616 15.09 -12.38 -4.14
CA GLY A 616 13.86 -12.85 -3.50
C GLY A 616 13.30 -14.13 -4.15
N ALA A 617 13.32 -14.21 -5.49
CA ALA A 617 12.91 -15.41 -6.22
C ALA A 617 13.84 -16.60 -5.92
N GLY A 618 15.16 -16.37 -5.88
CA GLY A 618 16.16 -17.37 -5.50
C GLY A 618 15.92 -17.91 -4.09
N ALA A 619 15.63 -17.03 -3.13
CA ALA A 619 15.32 -17.41 -1.76
C ALA A 619 14.06 -18.29 -1.65
N ALA A 620 13.02 -18.00 -2.44
CA ALA A 620 11.83 -18.86 -2.51
C ALA A 620 12.14 -20.26 -3.07
N LEU A 621 13.06 -20.37 -4.03
CA LEU A 621 13.46 -21.65 -4.63
C LEU A 621 14.23 -22.54 -3.65
N LEU A 622 14.89 -21.99 -2.63
CA LEU A 622 15.56 -22.77 -1.58
C LEU A 622 14.59 -23.64 -0.77
N ALA A 623 13.30 -23.31 -0.78
CA ALA A 623 12.26 -24.10 -0.13
C ALA A 623 11.79 -25.31 -0.96
N ARG A 624 12.35 -25.57 -2.15
CA ARG A 624 12.05 -26.76 -2.98
C ARG A 624 12.89 -27.96 -2.56
N ASP A 625 12.38 -29.17 -2.77
CA ASP A 625 13.10 -30.41 -2.41
C ASP A 625 14.18 -30.83 -3.43
N ARG A 626 14.08 -30.35 -4.68
CA ARG A 626 15.00 -30.73 -5.76
C ARG A 626 16.37 -30.06 -5.60
N ARG A 627 17.44 -30.85 -5.48
CA ARG A 627 18.83 -30.38 -5.26
C ARG A 627 19.29 -29.35 -6.30
N TRP A 628 19.07 -29.58 -7.59
CA TRP A 628 19.48 -28.63 -8.63
C TRP A 628 18.75 -27.28 -8.56
N VAL A 629 17.48 -27.27 -8.13
CA VAL A 629 16.68 -26.05 -7.95
C VAL A 629 17.23 -25.21 -6.79
N ARG A 630 17.73 -25.87 -5.73
CA ARG A 630 18.38 -25.19 -4.62
C ARG A 630 19.68 -24.51 -5.06
N TRP A 631 20.52 -25.18 -5.84
CA TRP A 631 21.74 -24.57 -6.40
C TRP A 631 21.44 -23.37 -7.29
N ALA A 632 20.43 -23.47 -8.18
CA ALA A 632 19.96 -22.33 -8.97
C ALA A 632 19.47 -21.17 -8.07
N GLY A 633 18.75 -21.49 -6.99
CA GLY A 633 18.31 -20.51 -6.00
C GLY A 633 19.47 -19.80 -5.28
N ILE A 634 20.51 -20.54 -4.87
CA ILE A 634 21.72 -19.97 -4.25
C ILE A 634 22.41 -19.00 -5.24
N ALA A 635 22.59 -19.43 -6.49
CA ALA A 635 23.19 -18.59 -7.52
C ALA A 635 22.42 -17.27 -7.73
N LEU A 636 21.08 -17.34 -7.81
CA LEU A 636 20.21 -16.16 -7.91
C LEU A 636 20.31 -15.21 -6.71
N VAL A 637 20.42 -15.76 -5.49
CA VAL A 637 20.60 -14.95 -4.27
C VAL A 637 21.96 -14.23 -4.30
N ILE A 638 23.04 -14.95 -4.65
CA ILE A 638 24.39 -14.39 -4.72
C ILE A 638 24.45 -13.30 -5.79
N VAL A 639 24.01 -13.59 -7.01
CA VAL A 639 24.01 -12.65 -8.14
C VAL A 639 23.13 -11.43 -7.87
N GLY A 640 22.04 -11.58 -7.10
CA GLY A 640 21.16 -10.47 -6.75
C GLY A 640 21.66 -9.59 -5.60
N ILE A 641 22.24 -10.17 -4.54
CA ILE A 641 22.65 -9.42 -3.32
C ILE A 641 24.08 -8.90 -3.40
N VAL A 642 25.04 -9.73 -3.81
CA VAL A 642 26.47 -9.39 -3.72
C VAL A 642 26.80 -8.10 -4.47
N PRO A 643 26.31 -7.87 -5.70
CA PRO A 643 26.63 -6.62 -6.37
C PRO A 643 25.87 -5.42 -5.77
N LEU A 644 24.73 -5.58 -5.08
CA LEU A 644 24.11 -4.48 -4.32
C LEU A 644 24.97 -4.07 -3.12
N GLY A 645 25.59 -5.05 -2.45
CA GLY A 645 26.50 -4.79 -1.33
C GLY A 645 27.85 -4.19 -1.77
N LEU A 646 28.43 -4.70 -2.86
CA LEU A 646 29.69 -4.19 -3.41
C LEU A 646 29.51 -2.84 -4.12
N GLY A 647 28.38 -2.60 -4.78
CA GLY A 647 28.05 -1.32 -5.41
C GLY A 647 27.77 -0.21 -4.39
N ALA A 648 27.32 -0.56 -3.18
CA ALA A 648 27.26 0.37 -2.06
C ALA A 648 28.66 0.76 -1.52
N ALA A 649 29.68 -0.06 -1.79
CA ALA A 649 31.05 0.14 -1.33
C ALA A 649 31.99 0.73 -2.41
N TRP A 650 31.56 0.81 -3.67
CA TRP A 650 32.37 1.33 -4.77
C TRP A 650 32.04 2.79 -5.07
N PRO A 651 33.02 3.71 -5.07
CA PRO A 651 32.78 5.09 -5.48
C PRO A 651 32.46 5.10 -6.98
N SER A 652 31.22 5.44 -7.33
CA SER A 652 30.85 5.80 -8.69
C SER A 652 31.85 6.84 -9.21
N VAL A 653 32.32 6.69 -10.46
CA VAL A 653 33.18 7.66 -11.16
C VAL A 653 32.50 9.03 -11.15
N ARG A 654 32.75 9.79 -10.10
CA ARG A 654 32.41 11.21 -9.96
C ARG A 654 33.70 11.95 -10.20
N SER A 655 33.66 13.07 -10.91
CA SER A 655 34.60 14.15 -10.63
C SER A 655 34.41 14.51 -9.16
N ALA A 656 35.18 13.89 -8.28
CA ALA A 656 35.03 14.06 -6.85
C ALA A 656 35.53 15.46 -6.51
N ILE A 657 34.60 16.41 -6.41
CA ILE A 657 34.89 17.67 -5.74
C ILE A 657 35.43 17.29 -4.36
N HIS A 658 36.67 17.67 -4.08
CA HIS A 658 37.23 17.48 -2.76
C HIS A 658 36.57 18.48 -1.81
N TRP A 659 35.69 17.97 -0.93
CA TRP A 659 34.97 18.77 0.05
C TRP A 659 35.78 18.95 1.33
N GLN A 660 36.17 20.19 1.60
CA GLN A 660 36.66 20.58 2.91
C GLN A 660 35.45 20.91 3.79
N HIS A 661 35.25 20.14 4.85
CA HIS A 661 34.18 20.39 5.82
C HIS A 661 34.66 21.43 6.81
N VAL A 662 33.94 22.53 6.91
CA VAL A 662 34.30 23.63 7.81
C VAL A 662 33.05 24.05 8.57
N THR A 663 33.18 24.25 9.88
CA THR A 663 32.14 24.89 10.68
C THR A 663 32.38 26.39 10.64
N PRO A 664 31.49 27.19 10.03
CA PRO A 664 31.70 28.63 9.92
C PRO A 664 31.60 29.32 11.27
N THR A 665 32.42 30.37 11.48
CA THR A 665 32.31 31.21 12.68
C THR A 665 31.22 32.26 12.50
N LEU A 666 30.18 32.23 13.33
CA LEU A 666 29.10 33.22 13.32
C LEU A 666 29.65 34.59 13.74
N LEU A 667 29.50 35.60 12.89
CA LEU A 667 29.90 36.99 13.18
C LEU A 667 28.73 37.80 13.70
N HIS A 668 27.59 37.72 13.03
CA HIS A 668 26.39 38.50 13.38
C HIS A 668 25.13 37.72 13.05
N ARG A 669 24.08 37.89 13.86
CA ARG A 669 22.77 37.28 13.64
C ARG A 669 21.68 38.31 13.86
N THR A 670 20.75 38.37 12.92
CA THR A 670 19.55 39.21 13.00
C THR A 670 18.31 38.34 12.89
N GLU A 671 17.48 38.35 13.94
CA GLU A 671 16.21 37.63 13.94
C GLU A 671 15.16 38.35 13.06
N LEU A 672 14.37 37.56 12.35
CA LEU A 672 13.24 38.02 11.57
C LEU A 672 11.96 37.50 12.21
N GLU A 673 11.02 38.39 12.50
CA GLU A 673 9.71 38.02 13.05
C GLU A 673 8.87 37.18 12.05
N ARG A 674 9.17 37.27 10.76
CA ARG A 674 8.45 36.63 9.64
C ARG A 674 9.44 35.84 8.77
N PRO A 675 9.03 34.71 8.18
CA PRO A 675 9.87 33.96 7.27
C PRO A 675 10.22 34.78 6.02
N GLY A 676 11.49 34.76 5.62
CA GLY A 676 12.01 35.43 4.42
C GLY A 676 12.19 34.47 3.25
N THR A 677 12.21 34.99 2.01
CA THR A 677 12.35 34.15 0.80
C THR A 677 13.43 34.56 -0.20
N ASN A 678 13.89 35.82 -0.18
CA ASN A 678 14.93 36.34 -1.08
C ASN A 678 15.88 37.23 -0.29
N LEU A 679 17.18 36.98 -0.43
CA LEU A 679 18.25 37.76 0.19
C LEU A 679 18.98 38.55 -0.90
N ARG A 680 19.18 39.85 -0.68
CA ARG A 680 19.95 40.76 -1.54
C ARG A 680 21.01 41.47 -0.70
N SER A 681 22.10 41.90 -1.31
CA SER A 681 23.15 42.68 -0.65
C SER A 681 23.48 43.95 -1.43
N SER A 682 23.91 45.00 -0.73
CA SER A 682 24.56 46.13 -1.37
C SER A 682 25.93 45.74 -1.95
N PRO A 683 26.47 46.47 -2.95
CA PRO A 683 27.75 46.15 -3.56
C PRO A 683 28.94 46.13 -2.59
N SER A 684 28.93 47.01 -1.57
CA SER A 684 29.96 47.02 -0.53
C SER A 684 29.72 45.93 0.53
N GLY A 685 28.49 45.41 0.61
CA GLY A 685 28.10 44.42 1.60
C GLY A 685 27.67 44.95 2.95
N ARG A 686 27.59 46.27 3.10
CA ARG A 686 27.19 46.92 4.36
C ARG A 686 25.69 46.83 4.64
N ARG A 687 24.86 46.58 3.62
CA ARG A 687 23.41 46.40 3.75
C ARG A 687 22.98 45.06 3.18
N LEU A 688 22.04 44.40 3.86
CA LEU A 688 21.34 43.22 3.36
C LEU A 688 19.84 43.54 3.28
N ALA A 689 19.13 43.02 2.29
CA ALA A 689 17.68 43.15 2.21
C ALA A 689 17.02 41.77 2.11
N VAL A 690 15.98 41.54 2.90
CA VAL A 690 15.22 40.28 2.92
C VAL A 690 13.77 40.53 2.56
N ARG A 691 13.25 39.78 1.58
CA ARG A 691 11.82 39.80 1.25
C ARG A 691 10.99 39.03 2.28
N VAL A 692 10.09 39.72 2.97
CA VAL A 692 9.16 39.21 4.00
C VAL A 692 7.70 39.51 3.61
N ALA A 693 6.74 38.79 4.16
CA ALA A 693 5.32 39.06 3.94
C ALA A 693 4.92 40.42 4.54
N SER A 694 4.22 41.29 3.81
CA SER A 694 3.90 42.65 4.27
C SER A 694 2.94 42.67 5.48
N ARG A 695 3.16 43.58 6.45
CA ARG A 695 2.19 43.90 7.53
C ARG A 695 1.06 44.81 7.04
N MET A 696 1.29 45.55 5.95
CA MET A 696 0.39 46.54 5.39
C MET A 696 -0.38 45.90 4.23
N ALA A 697 -1.35 45.05 4.55
CA ALA A 697 -2.08 44.20 3.60
C ALA A 697 -2.99 44.96 2.60
N ALA A 698 -2.96 46.29 2.56
CA ALA A 698 -3.83 47.10 1.71
C ALA A 698 -3.29 47.33 0.28
N GLU A 699 -1.96 47.36 0.06
CA GLU A 699 -1.38 47.80 -1.23
C GLU A 699 -0.31 46.88 -1.84
N ALA A 700 0.43 46.08 -1.05
CA ALA A 700 1.42 45.13 -1.58
C ALA A 700 1.54 43.86 -0.71
N PRO A 701 1.57 42.64 -1.30
CA PRO A 701 1.67 41.39 -0.53
C PRO A 701 3.06 41.17 0.11
N TRP A 702 4.10 41.85 -0.39
CA TRP A 702 5.48 41.69 0.05
C TRP A 702 6.12 43.01 0.49
N ALA A 703 7.06 42.93 1.42
CA ALA A 703 7.92 44.03 1.84
C ALA A 703 9.37 43.53 1.96
N PHE A 704 10.33 44.43 1.85
CA PHE A 704 11.74 44.16 2.09
C PHE A 704 12.18 44.77 3.41
N ARG A 705 12.71 43.93 4.29
CA ARG A 705 13.42 44.37 5.50
C ARG A 705 14.89 44.59 5.15
N VAL A 706 15.33 45.85 5.15
CA VAL A 706 16.73 46.23 4.96
C VAL A 706 17.43 46.23 6.31
N LEU A 707 18.58 45.58 6.38
CA LEU A 707 19.41 45.36 7.56
C LEU A 707 20.75 46.07 7.37
N GLY A 708 21.15 46.90 8.33
CA GLY A 708 22.46 47.55 8.40
C GLY A 708 23.41 46.89 9.41
N ALA A 709 24.63 47.44 9.48
CA ALA A 709 25.73 46.89 10.26
C ALA A 709 25.56 46.98 11.79
N ALA A 710 24.64 47.82 12.29
CA ALA A 710 24.45 48.06 13.73
C ALA A 710 23.03 47.72 14.21
N ASN A 711 22.36 46.75 13.57
CA ASN A 711 20.92 46.47 13.74
C ASN A 711 20.01 47.67 13.41
N ASP A 712 20.53 48.68 12.72
CA ASP A 712 19.77 49.76 12.10
C ASP A 712 19.10 49.23 10.82
N GLY A 713 17.77 49.15 10.81
CA GLY A 713 17.06 48.57 9.68
C GLY A 713 15.65 49.12 9.55
N TRP A 714 15.19 49.21 8.31
CA TRP A 714 13.86 49.70 7.94
C TRP A 714 13.15 48.69 7.05
N GLU A 715 11.84 48.85 6.91
CA GLU A 715 11.02 48.02 6.03
C GLU A 715 10.46 48.89 4.91
N LEU A 716 10.50 48.37 3.69
CA LEU A 716 10.05 49.05 2.49
C LEU A 716 9.08 48.15 1.72
N ALA A 717 7.86 48.63 1.45
CA ALA A 717 6.91 47.91 0.61
C ALA A 717 7.37 47.93 -0.85
N ALA A 718 7.63 46.75 -1.41
CA ALA A 718 8.15 46.58 -2.77
C ALA A 718 7.91 45.15 -3.26
N ASP A 719 7.69 44.99 -4.57
CA ASP A 719 7.57 43.70 -5.24
C ASP A 719 8.95 43.04 -5.42
N ASP A 720 9.96 43.82 -5.81
CA ASP A 720 11.38 43.46 -5.83
C ASP A 720 12.28 44.71 -5.68
N LEU A 721 13.56 44.52 -5.38
CA LEU A 721 14.54 45.62 -5.32
C LEU A 721 15.95 45.20 -5.74
N ALA A 722 16.75 46.18 -6.13
CA ALA A 722 18.19 46.03 -6.39
C ALA A 722 18.97 47.23 -5.80
N PHE A 723 20.17 46.97 -5.28
CA PHE A 723 21.06 48.01 -4.75
C PHE A 723 21.93 48.58 -5.88
N LEU A 724 22.04 49.91 -5.95
CA LEU A 724 23.08 50.58 -6.76
C LEU A 724 24.31 50.88 -5.92
N ASP A 725 24.11 51.25 -4.65
CA ASP A 725 25.15 51.36 -3.63
C ASP A 725 24.54 51.08 -2.25
N ASP A 726 25.20 51.53 -1.17
CA ASP A 726 24.73 51.28 0.20
C ASP A 726 23.49 52.08 0.61
N GLU A 727 23.18 53.16 -0.10
CA GLU A 727 22.08 54.06 0.25
C GLU A 727 21.07 54.21 -0.91
N ARG A 728 21.49 54.05 -2.16
CA ARG A 728 20.63 54.15 -3.34
C ARG A 728 20.09 52.78 -3.77
N LEU A 729 18.77 52.68 -3.78
CA LEU A 729 17.98 51.49 -4.10
C LEU A 729 17.10 51.74 -5.31
N VAL A 730 17.09 50.79 -6.24
CA VAL A 730 16.10 50.73 -7.31
C VAL A 730 15.00 49.79 -6.86
N VAL A 731 13.78 50.32 -6.75
CA VAL A 731 12.65 49.68 -6.08
C VAL A 731 11.53 49.52 -7.06
N LEU A 732 11.04 48.29 -7.20
CA LEU A 732 9.91 47.94 -8.03
C LEU A 732 8.66 47.87 -7.15
N ARG A 733 7.66 48.69 -7.44
CA ARG A 733 6.42 48.79 -6.67
C ARG A 733 5.23 49.05 -7.58
N ARG A 734 4.08 48.47 -7.23
CA ARG A 734 2.79 48.84 -7.82
C ARG A 734 2.19 50.03 -7.07
N GLU A 735 1.91 51.11 -7.79
CA GLU A 735 1.23 52.33 -7.29
C GLU A 735 0.01 52.58 -8.18
N ASP A 736 -1.19 52.74 -7.60
CA ASP A 736 -2.44 52.96 -8.35
C ASP A 736 -2.67 51.92 -9.46
N ASN A 737 -2.37 50.65 -9.17
CA ASN A 737 -2.41 49.52 -10.11
C ASN A 737 -1.40 49.60 -11.29
N THR A 738 -0.51 50.59 -11.31
CA THR A 738 0.57 50.73 -12.31
C THR A 738 1.91 50.26 -11.75
N LEU A 739 2.66 49.46 -12.52
CA LEU A 739 3.98 49.00 -12.11
C LEU A 739 5.00 50.12 -12.36
N ARG A 740 5.70 50.56 -11.30
CA ARG A 740 6.67 51.64 -11.37
C ARG A 740 8.02 51.20 -10.81
N LEU A 741 9.07 51.71 -11.44
CA LEU A 741 10.43 51.59 -10.94
C LEU A 741 10.89 52.94 -10.42
N ALA A 742 11.36 52.97 -9.17
CA ALA A 742 11.75 54.20 -8.50
C ALA A 742 13.17 54.09 -7.92
N LEU A 743 13.92 55.19 -8.00
CA LEU A 743 15.17 55.36 -7.26
C LEU A 743 14.86 55.99 -5.91
N ILE A 744 15.24 55.31 -4.84
CA ILE A 744 15.07 55.76 -3.47
C ILE A 744 16.44 55.83 -2.80
N SER A 745 16.66 56.86 -1.98
CA SER A 745 17.86 57.00 -1.15
C SER A 745 17.49 56.78 0.32
N GLY A 746 18.10 55.77 0.95
CA GLY A 746 17.87 55.38 2.34
C GLY A 746 16.42 54.93 2.61
N GLY A 747 15.95 55.15 3.84
CA GLY A 747 14.56 54.91 4.23
C GLY A 747 13.56 55.99 3.78
N SER A 748 13.94 56.90 2.88
CA SER A 748 13.06 57.99 2.42
C SER A 748 11.89 57.45 1.58
N ALA A 749 10.68 57.95 1.78
CA ALA A 749 9.52 57.57 0.97
C ALA A 749 9.43 58.31 -0.38
N ALA A 750 10.18 59.41 -0.54
CA ALA A 750 10.15 60.25 -1.74
C ALA A 750 11.19 59.77 -2.78
N PRO A 751 10.76 59.38 -4.00
CA PRO A 751 11.68 58.88 -5.01
C PRO A 751 12.44 60.03 -5.70
N ALA A 752 13.76 59.89 -5.84
CA ALA A 752 14.61 60.83 -6.55
C ALA A 752 14.43 60.77 -8.09
N TRP A 753 13.98 59.61 -8.59
CA TRP A 753 13.65 59.37 -9.98
C TRP A 753 12.60 58.27 -10.06
N ARG A 754 11.73 58.31 -11.06
CA ARG A 754 10.72 57.28 -11.32
C ARG A 754 10.49 57.07 -12.81
N VAL A 755 10.17 55.85 -13.20
CA VAL A 755 9.73 55.49 -14.55
C VAL A 755 8.57 54.50 -14.46
N THR A 756 7.63 54.61 -15.40
CA THR A 756 6.47 53.71 -15.48
C THR A 756 6.82 52.53 -16.38
N LEU A 757 6.50 51.32 -15.93
CA LEU A 757 6.74 50.09 -16.67
C LEU A 757 5.41 49.56 -17.25
N PRO A 758 5.46 48.79 -18.35
CA PRO A 758 4.34 47.95 -18.76
C PRO A 758 3.87 47.06 -17.59
N ASP A 759 2.60 46.66 -17.60
CA ASP A 759 2.11 45.74 -16.57
C ASP A 759 2.71 44.34 -16.78
N MET A 760 3.12 43.71 -15.67
CA MET A 760 3.82 42.43 -15.64
C MET A 760 3.51 41.69 -14.33
N THR A 761 3.51 40.36 -14.36
CA THR A 761 3.38 39.53 -13.16
C THR A 761 4.70 38.85 -12.80
N GLY A 762 4.95 38.68 -11.50
CA GLY A 762 6.19 38.04 -11.01
C GLY A 762 7.47 38.80 -11.36
N ALA A 763 7.39 40.12 -11.51
CA ALA A 763 8.48 40.94 -12.01
C ALA A 763 9.67 40.98 -11.04
N GLN A 764 10.88 40.86 -11.59
CA GLN A 764 12.14 40.90 -10.86
C GLN A 764 13.04 41.98 -11.45
N VAL A 765 13.74 42.71 -10.60
CA VAL A 765 14.65 43.79 -11.00
C VAL A 765 16.11 43.40 -10.77
N THR A 766 16.94 43.68 -11.77
CA THR A 766 18.40 43.65 -11.66
C THR A 766 18.95 45.03 -12.02
N ALA A 767 19.99 45.48 -11.33
CA ALA A 767 20.63 46.75 -11.58
C ALA A 767 22.15 46.61 -11.50
N SER A 768 22.87 47.31 -12.37
CA SER A 768 24.33 47.40 -12.39
C SER A 768 24.78 48.63 -11.59
N PRO A 769 25.54 48.45 -10.50
CA PRO A 769 26.12 49.54 -9.72
C PRO A 769 27.02 50.47 -10.52
N GLU A 770 27.76 49.93 -11.49
CA GLU A 770 28.79 50.65 -12.25
C GLU A 770 28.21 51.56 -13.33
N THR A 771 27.17 51.09 -14.01
CA THR A 771 26.60 51.78 -15.18
C THR A 771 25.27 52.47 -14.87
N GLY A 772 24.64 52.14 -13.75
CA GLY A 772 23.26 52.57 -13.46
C GLY A 772 22.22 51.95 -14.39
N ALA A 773 22.62 50.98 -15.24
CA ALA A 773 21.69 50.24 -16.08
C ALA A 773 20.84 49.28 -15.24
N TRP A 774 19.55 49.21 -15.53
CA TRP A 774 18.60 48.34 -14.85
C TRP A 774 17.80 47.54 -15.86
N THR A 775 17.41 46.32 -15.48
CA THR A 775 16.52 45.45 -16.26
C THR A 775 15.44 44.89 -15.35
N VAL A 776 14.18 44.95 -15.80
CA VAL A 776 13.01 44.35 -15.14
C VAL A 776 12.45 43.26 -16.05
N ILE A 777 12.29 42.06 -15.52
CA ILE A 777 11.79 40.89 -16.25
C ILE A 777 10.57 40.35 -15.54
N GLY A 778 9.51 40.05 -16.28
CA GLY A 778 8.28 39.45 -15.74
C GLY A 778 7.44 38.81 -16.86
N ASN A 779 6.33 38.20 -16.49
CA ASN A 779 5.40 37.60 -17.45
C ASN A 779 4.34 38.61 -17.89
N ALA A 780 3.90 38.51 -19.14
CA ALA A 780 2.78 39.30 -19.62
C ALA A 780 1.48 38.90 -18.86
N PRO A 781 0.62 39.86 -18.48
CA PRO A 781 -0.63 39.56 -17.76
C PRO A 781 -1.60 38.69 -18.57
N GLU A 782 -1.58 38.85 -19.89
CA GLU A 782 -2.47 38.19 -20.84
C GLU A 782 -2.03 36.75 -21.17
N SER A 783 -0.75 36.42 -20.96
CA SER A 783 -0.22 35.09 -21.22
C SER A 783 1.04 34.80 -20.41
N GLU A 784 1.01 33.70 -19.65
CA GLU A 784 2.20 33.12 -19.02
C GLU A 784 3.24 32.65 -20.05
N SER A 785 2.87 32.58 -21.34
CA SER A 785 3.75 32.19 -22.45
C SER A 785 4.49 33.34 -23.12
N THR A 786 4.44 34.54 -22.55
CA THR A 786 5.18 35.70 -23.06
C THR A 786 5.95 36.37 -21.94
N ILE A 787 7.27 36.41 -22.07
CA ILE A 787 8.16 37.09 -21.14
C ILE A 787 8.40 38.50 -21.66
N VAL A 788 8.23 39.48 -20.78
CA VAL A 788 8.51 40.89 -21.07
C VAL A 788 9.78 41.27 -20.33
N ALA A 789 10.74 41.85 -21.04
CA ALA A 789 11.97 42.40 -20.48
C ALA A 789 12.01 43.90 -20.80
N VAL A 790 12.24 44.72 -19.79
CA VAL A 790 12.34 46.17 -19.91
C VAL A 790 13.68 46.60 -19.35
N ALA A 791 14.47 47.37 -20.09
CA ALA A 791 15.70 47.93 -19.56
C ALA A 791 15.83 49.44 -19.83
N GLY A 792 16.59 50.10 -18.98
CA GLY A 792 16.89 51.51 -19.06
C GLY A 792 18.11 51.87 -18.21
N VAL A 793 18.33 53.15 -18.04
CA VAL A 793 19.40 53.69 -17.18
C VAL A 793 18.76 54.62 -16.16
N VAL A 794 19.17 54.50 -14.89
CA VAL A 794 18.66 55.35 -13.81
C VAL A 794 18.92 56.82 -14.13
N GLY A 795 17.90 57.67 -13.98
CA GLY A 795 17.97 59.10 -14.33
C GLY A 795 17.41 59.44 -15.71
N HIS A 796 17.27 58.48 -16.61
CA HIS A 796 16.66 58.67 -17.93
C HIS A 796 15.20 58.19 -17.94
N GLN A 797 14.32 58.82 -18.71
CA GLN A 797 12.92 58.38 -18.88
C GLN A 797 12.75 57.36 -20.02
N GLU A 798 13.75 57.22 -20.89
CA GLU A 798 13.71 56.30 -22.01
C GLU A 798 13.89 54.85 -21.57
N THR A 799 12.97 53.98 -21.99
CA THR A 799 12.99 52.55 -21.71
C THR A 799 12.92 51.76 -23.01
N ARG A 800 13.70 50.69 -23.09
CA ARG A 800 13.60 49.71 -24.18
C ARG A 800 12.84 48.49 -23.68
N VAL A 801 11.87 48.03 -24.45
CA VAL A 801 11.02 46.88 -24.11
C VAL A 801 11.20 45.81 -25.19
N LYS A 802 11.46 44.57 -24.76
CA LYS A 802 11.47 43.39 -25.64
C LYS A 802 10.51 42.34 -25.09
N ARG A 803 9.79 41.69 -26.01
CA ARG A 803 8.89 40.58 -25.69
C ARG A 803 9.45 39.30 -26.30
N TRP A 804 9.56 38.25 -25.49
CA TRP A 804 9.99 36.92 -25.88
C TRP A 804 8.80 35.98 -25.81
N ALA A 805 8.50 35.29 -26.91
CA ALA A 805 7.45 34.28 -26.96
C ALA A 805 8.02 32.91 -26.59
N LEU A 806 7.37 32.20 -25.67
CA LEU A 806 7.68 30.81 -25.37
C LEU A 806 7.26 29.92 -26.53
N ALA A 807 8.06 28.89 -26.86
CA ALA A 807 7.62 27.84 -27.78
C ALA A 807 6.38 27.14 -27.18
N SER A 808 5.27 27.17 -27.92
CA SER A 808 3.98 26.62 -27.51
C SER A 808 3.61 25.44 -28.40
N GLU A 809 4.33 24.33 -28.27
CA GLU A 809 3.81 23.01 -28.67
C GLU A 809 3.18 22.34 -27.45
N SER A 810 2.08 21.61 -27.64
CA SER A 810 1.23 21.09 -26.55
C SER A 810 1.94 20.13 -25.57
N ASP A 811 3.12 19.60 -25.94
CA ASP A 811 3.92 18.64 -25.17
C ASP A 811 5.27 19.20 -24.65
N GLU A 812 5.54 20.49 -24.83
CA GLU A 812 6.80 21.15 -24.45
C GLU A 812 6.57 22.14 -23.30
N ARG A 813 7.17 21.90 -22.13
CA ARG A 813 7.22 22.88 -21.04
C ARG A 813 8.51 23.67 -21.18
N SER A 814 8.43 24.99 -21.22
CA SER A 814 9.63 25.83 -21.29
C SER A 814 9.82 26.67 -20.02
N ALA A 815 11.07 26.74 -19.53
CA ALA A 815 11.47 27.58 -18.40
C ALA A 815 12.61 28.50 -18.85
N TRP A 816 12.63 29.75 -18.39
CA TRP A 816 13.52 30.77 -18.99
C TRP A 816 14.29 31.56 -17.94
N ALA A 817 15.46 32.04 -18.35
CA ALA A 817 16.24 33.03 -17.62
C ALA A 817 16.76 34.06 -18.62
N VAL A 818 16.51 35.34 -18.39
CA VAL A 818 16.88 36.42 -19.31
C VAL A 818 18.01 37.24 -18.69
N THR A 819 19.08 37.48 -19.44
CA THR A 819 20.21 38.33 -19.04
C THR A 819 20.19 39.58 -19.92
N GLY A 820 19.50 40.64 -19.47
CA GLY A 820 19.36 41.88 -20.23
C GLY A 820 18.26 41.86 -21.29
N LEU A 821 18.37 42.72 -22.32
CA LEU A 821 17.35 42.86 -23.36
C LEU A 821 17.56 41.92 -24.54
N GLU A 822 18.80 41.66 -24.96
CA GLU A 822 19.07 41.01 -26.25
C GLU A 822 19.30 39.50 -26.15
N SER A 823 19.55 38.98 -24.94
CA SER A 823 19.93 37.59 -24.68
C SER A 823 18.95 36.92 -23.72
N ALA A 824 18.49 35.72 -24.08
CA ALA A 824 17.61 34.91 -23.25
C ALA A 824 18.00 33.43 -23.29
N PHE A 825 17.94 32.75 -22.15
CA PHE A 825 18.15 31.32 -22.02
C PHE A 825 16.80 30.61 -21.89
N GLU A 826 16.54 29.68 -22.79
CA GLU A 826 15.33 28.89 -22.86
C GLU A 826 15.66 27.43 -22.51
N VAL A 827 15.03 26.89 -21.49
CA VAL A 827 15.01 25.46 -21.20
C VAL A 827 13.78 24.87 -21.87
N ARG A 828 13.99 23.99 -22.83
CA ARG A 828 12.93 23.22 -23.48
C ARG A 828 12.85 21.84 -22.84
N THR A 829 11.78 21.56 -22.13
CA THR A 829 11.54 20.24 -21.53
C THR A 829 10.47 19.51 -22.30
N ARG A 830 10.85 18.40 -22.95
CA ARG A 830 9.95 17.53 -23.69
C ARG A 830 9.67 16.25 -22.92
N LEU A 831 8.41 15.82 -22.91
CA LEU A 831 8.10 14.44 -22.60
C LEU A 831 8.59 13.54 -23.74
N ARG A 832 9.17 12.40 -23.40
CA ARG A 832 9.84 11.53 -24.38
C ARG A 832 8.84 10.68 -25.20
N GLY A 833 8.26 11.27 -26.26
CA GLY A 833 7.58 10.63 -27.39
C GLY A 833 6.09 10.25 -27.23
N ASP A 834 5.28 10.47 -28.29
CA ASP A 834 3.83 10.15 -28.38
C ASP A 834 3.46 8.71 -28.06
N TRP A 835 4.37 7.77 -28.28
CA TRP A 835 4.15 6.34 -28.10
C TRP A 835 3.88 5.97 -26.62
N TYR A 836 4.35 6.80 -25.67
CA TYR A 836 4.04 6.73 -24.25
C TYR A 836 2.52 6.76 -23.99
N TRP A 837 1.78 7.55 -24.77
CA TRP A 837 0.31 7.63 -24.71
C TRP A 837 -0.40 6.57 -25.56
N ARG A 838 0.29 5.97 -26.55
CA ARG A 838 -0.31 4.97 -27.46
C ARG A 838 -0.46 3.58 -26.82
N TRP A 839 0.28 3.28 -25.74
CA TRP A 839 0.19 1.99 -25.05
C TRP A 839 -0.51 2.14 -23.70
N PRO A 840 -1.70 1.52 -23.50
CA PRO A 840 -2.58 1.83 -22.37
C PRO A 840 -2.09 1.34 -21.00
N LEU A 841 -0.98 0.60 -20.90
CA LEU A 841 -0.44 0.00 -19.66
C LEU A 841 0.99 0.47 -19.30
N LEU A 842 1.70 1.12 -20.22
CA LEU A 842 3.08 1.56 -20.01
C LEU A 842 3.21 2.79 -19.10
N PRO A 843 2.43 3.86 -19.31
CA PRO A 843 2.56 5.05 -18.46
C PRO A 843 2.12 4.75 -17.01
N ILE A 844 1.41 3.64 -16.80
CA ILE A 844 1.02 3.03 -15.52
C ILE A 844 2.18 2.31 -14.80
N LEU A 845 2.94 1.48 -15.52
CA LEU A 845 3.98 0.66 -14.91
C LEU A 845 5.26 1.46 -14.68
N LEU A 846 5.50 2.47 -15.51
CA LEU A 846 6.79 3.13 -15.59
C LEU A 846 7.16 3.98 -14.36
N PRO A 847 6.30 4.87 -13.82
CA PRO A 847 6.67 5.67 -12.65
C PRO A 847 6.71 4.84 -11.35
N THR A 848 5.95 3.74 -11.27
CA THR A 848 6.04 2.78 -10.15
C THR A 848 7.28 1.91 -10.21
N LEU A 849 7.84 1.65 -11.40
CA LEU A 849 9.07 0.88 -11.58
C LEU A 849 10.34 1.76 -11.54
N LEU A 850 10.26 3.04 -11.94
CA LEU A 850 11.40 3.96 -12.10
C LEU A 850 11.53 5.07 -11.05
N GLY A 851 10.45 5.44 -10.37
CA GLY A 851 10.46 6.60 -9.47
C GLY A 851 10.56 7.97 -10.17
N HIS A 852 10.53 8.04 -11.51
CA HIS A 852 10.51 9.30 -12.27
C HIS A 852 9.95 9.12 -13.69
N VAL A 853 9.46 10.21 -14.29
CA VAL A 853 9.03 10.30 -15.69
C VAL A 853 10.26 10.72 -16.53
N PRO A 854 10.55 10.07 -17.67
CA PRO A 854 11.70 10.43 -18.50
C PRO A 854 11.43 11.76 -19.22
N PHE A 855 12.08 12.83 -18.77
CA PHE A 855 12.10 14.12 -19.43
C PHE A 855 13.43 14.29 -20.17
N ASP A 856 13.38 14.78 -21.40
CA ASP A 856 14.55 15.32 -22.09
C ASP A 856 14.47 16.84 -22.01
N SER A 857 15.44 17.47 -21.35
CA SER A 857 15.55 18.93 -21.28
C SER A 857 16.75 19.41 -22.09
N GLU A 858 16.55 20.44 -22.89
CA GLU A 858 17.59 21.13 -23.64
C GLU A 858 17.70 22.58 -23.18
N ILE A 859 18.91 23.10 -23.04
CA ILE A 859 19.20 24.51 -22.76
C ILE A 859 19.56 25.19 -24.08
N TRP A 860 18.84 26.25 -24.41
CA TRP A 860 18.98 27.05 -25.61
C TRP A 860 19.35 28.49 -25.24
N HIS A 861 20.25 29.10 -25.99
CA HIS A 861 20.53 30.52 -25.96
C HIS A 861 19.86 31.20 -27.16
N ARG A 862 19.04 32.20 -26.87
CA ARG A 862 18.25 33.01 -27.80
C ARG A 862 18.90 34.39 -27.83
N GLY A 863 19.66 34.69 -28.88
CA GLY A 863 20.36 35.97 -29.01
C GLY A 863 20.25 36.58 -30.41
N PRO A 864 20.80 37.78 -30.64
CA PRO A 864 20.76 38.44 -31.94
C PRO A 864 21.50 37.66 -33.05
N ALA A 865 22.41 36.75 -32.67
CA ALA A 865 23.12 35.85 -33.58
C ALA A 865 22.33 34.57 -33.94
N GLY A 866 21.09 34.42 -33.44
CA GLY A 866 20.24 33.24 -33.64
C GLY A 866 20.16 32.30 -32.43
N ASP A 867 19.30 31.29 -32.55
CA ASP A 867 19.06 30.30 -31.49
C ASP A 867 20.13 29.20 -31.53
N ARG A 868 20.82 28.98 -30.40
CA ARG A 868 21.87 27.95 -30.28
C ARG A 868 21.61 27.03 -29.09
N ARG A 869 21.65 25.72 -29.30
CA ARG A 869 21.60 24.74 -28.21
C ARG A 869 22.94 24.70 -27.47
N LEU A 870 22.90 24.84 -26.15
CA LEU A 870 24.08 24.90 -25.27
C LEU A 870 24.33 23.60 -24.51
N ALA A 871 23.28 22.94 -24.00
CA ALA A 871 23.40 21.70 -23.24
C ALA A 871 22.11 20.87 -23.28
N SER A 872 22.19 19.60 -22.88
CA SER A 872 21.01 18.75 -22.68
C SER A 872 21.18 17.81 -21.48
N ALA A 873 20.06 17.42 -20.86
CA ALA A 873 20.05 16.43 -19.79
C ALA A 873 18.73 15.64 -19.75
N SER A 874 18.82 14.38 -19.32
CA SER A 874 17.67 13.49 -19.12
C SER A 874 16.97 13.73 -17.77
N SER A 875 16.80 15.01 -17.40
CA SER A 875 16.17 15.43 -16.14
C SER A 875 15.49 16.79 -16.34
N VAL A 876 14.66 17.21 -15.39
CA VAL A 876 14.12 18.57 -15.39
C VAL A 876 15.24 19.54 -15.08
N ILE A 877 15.39 20.59 -15.88
CA ILE A 877 16.36 21.66 -15.66
C ILE A 877 15.62 22.93 -15.23
N ARG A 878 16.17 23.66 -14.26
CA ARG A 878 15.71 25.01 -13.91
C ARG A 878 16.85 26.00 -14.01
N CYS A 879 16.65 27.07 -14.76
CA CYS A 879 17.61 28.16 -14.87
C CYS A 879 17.18 29.38 -14.06
N MET A 880 18.15 30.13 -13.55
CA MET A 880 17.96 31.37 -12.81
C MET A 880 19.02 32.37 -13.26
N ALA A 881 18.63 33.64 -13.42
CA ALA A 881 19.57 34.72 -13.65
C ALA A 881 20.32 35.06 -12.34
N ALA A 882 21.59 35.38 -12.47
CA ALA A 882 22.49 35.80 -11.40
C ALA A 882 23.09 37.19 -11.70
N ALA A 883 23.87 37.73 -10.77
CA ALA A 883 24.56 39.01 -10.95
C ALA A 883 25.51 38.99 -12.17
N ASP A 884 25.85 40.18 -12.68
CA ASP A 884 26.80 40.38 -13.79
C ASP A 884 26.43 39.63 -15.09
N GLN A 885 25.13 39.52 -15.40
CA GLN A 885 24.62 38.84 -16.59
C GLN A 885 25.02 37.36 -16.69
N MET A 886 25.03 36.66 -15.56
CA MET A 886 25.24 35.21 -15.51
C MET A 886 23.91 34.45 -15.45
N VAL A 887 23.85 33.23 -15.97
CA VAL A 887 22.74 32.28 -15.78
C VAL A 887 23.25 30.99 -15.17
N VAL A 888 22.57 30.51 -14.13
CA VAL A 888 22.82 29.19 -13.53
C VAL A 888 21.65 28.27 -13.83
N CYS A 889 21.93 27.09 -14.35
CA CYS A 889 20.94 26.05 -14.59
C CYS A 889 21.23 24.81 -13.73
N LEU A 890 20.22 24.34 -13.00
CA LEU A 890 20.28 23.17 -12.12
C LEU A 890 19.43 22.04 -12.71
N GLY A 891 20.07 20.90 -12.99
CA GLY A 891 19.45 19.65 -13.42
C GLY A 891 19.07 18.76 -12.24
N TYR A 892 17.82 18.29 -12.24
CA TYR A 892 17.23 17.54 -11.13
C TYR A 892 17.33 16.02 -11.35
N GLY A 893 18.55 15.48 -11.41
CA GLY A 893 18.81 14.03 -11.51
C GLY A 893 18.45 13.24 -10.23
N THR A 894 18.33 11.92 -10.35
CA THR A 894 17.92 11.01 -9.26
C THR A 894 19.03 10.70 -8.25
N THR A 895 20.28 10.74 -8.68
CA THR A 895 21.46 10.40 -7.86
C THR A 895 22.39 11.59 -7.64
N GLU A 896 22.31 12.59 -8.52
CA GLU A 896 23.23 13.73 -8.61
C GLU A 896 22.51 14.95 -9.16
N ARG A 897 22.97 16.15 -8.79
CA ARG A 897 22.54 17.41 -9.39
C ARG A 897 23.62 17.90 -10.32
N VAL A 898 23.25 18.22 -11.55
CA VAL A 898 24.21 18.81 -12.50
C VAL A 898 23.95 20.31 -12.54
N VAL A 899 25.01 21.11 -12.43
CA VAL A 899 24.91 22.57 -12.53
C VAL A 899 25.70 23.06 -13.73
N TRP A 900 25.06 23.87 -14.55
CA TRP A 900 25.67 24.63 -15.63
C TRP A 900 25.67 26.10 -15.24
N ALA A 901 26.74 26.82 -15.57
CA ALA A 901 26.75 28.27 -15.53
C ALA A 901 27.15 28.83 -16.88
N PHE A 902 26.51 29.92 -17.24
CA PHE A 902 26.68 30.61 -18.50
C PHE A 902 26.94 32.10 -18.23
N ARG A 903 27.92 32.67 -18.93
CA ARG A 903 28.18 34.10 -18.94
C ARG A 903 27.65 34.70 -20.23
N ASP A 904 26.89 35.78 -20.13
CA ASP A 904 26.37 36.44 -21.32
C ASP A 904 27.52 36.92 -22.23
N GLY A 905 27.40 36.66 -23.53
CA GLY A 905 28.45 36.95 -24.53
C GLY A 905 29.53 35.88 -24.73
N LEU A 906 29.62 34.82 -23.91
CA LEU A 906 30.54 33.70 -24.15
C LEU A 906 29.83 32.49 -24.77
N PRO A 907 30.40 31.85 -25.82
CA PRO A 907 29.72 30.81 -26.59
C PRO A 907 29.72 29.40 -25.98
N GLU A 908 30.47 29.14 -24.90
CA GLU A 908 30.61 27.81 -24.30
C GLU A 908 30.23 27.79 -22.81
N PRO A 909 29.51 26.75 -22.32
CA PRO A 909 29.26 26.55 -20.90
C PRO A 909 30.57 26.34 -20.14
N GLU A 910 30.69 26.96 -18.96
CA GLU A 910 31.73 26.55 -18.00
C GLU A 910 31.50 25.07 -17.59
N MET A 911 32.58 24.29 -17.40
CA MET A 911 32.52 22.84 -17.12
C MET A 911 31.45 22.50 -16.07
N PRO A 912 30.45 21.63 -16.36
CA PRO A 912 29.37 21.36 -15.42
C PRO A 912 29.88 20.79 -14.10
N ALA A 913 29.34 21.27 -12.99
CA ALA A 913 29.65 20.76 -11.66
C ALA A 913 28.60 19.73 -11.21
N ILE A 914 29.05 18.65 -10.56
CA ILE A 914 28.18 17.61 -10.01
C ILE A 914 28.03 17.83 -8.51
N LEU A 915 26.84 18.26 -8.07
CA LEU A 915 26.52 18.51 -6.67
C LEU A 915 25.79 17.32 -6.02
N PRO A 916 25.82 17.21 -4.67
CA PRO A 916 25.04 16.23 -3.92
C PRO A 916 23.54 16.29 -4.26
N ALA A 917 22.86 15.14 -4.26
CA ALA A 917 21.41 15.05 -4.53
C ALA A 917 20.55 15.88 -3.55
N SER A 918 21.07 16.09 -2.33
CA SER A 918 20.48 16.92 -1.28
C SER A 918 20.48 18.41 -1.63
N THR A 919 21.24 18.85 -2.63
CA THR A 919 21.23 20.22 -3.12
C THR A 919 19.88 20.53 -3.77
N TRP A 920 19.19 21.54 -3.26
CA TRP A 920 17.84 21.92 -3.71
C TRP A 920 17.77 23.33 -4.32
N LYS A 921 18.77 24.18 -4.05
CA LYS A 921 18.92 25.52 -4.64
C LYS A 921 20.39 25.80 -4.90
N VAL A 922 20.67 26.55 -5.97
CA VAL A 922 22.02 27.04 -6.31
C VAL A 922 21.99 28.53 -6.61
N GLY A 923 23.10 29.22 -6.38
CA GLY A 923 23.32 30.62 -6.72
C GLY A 923 24.75 30.85 -7.19
N LEU A 924 25.02 32.03 -7.72
CA LEU A 924 26.35 32.49 -8.12
C LEU A 924 26.67 33.81 -7.44
N PHE A 925 27.92 33.99 -7.04
CA PHE A 925 28.44 35.28 -6.58
C PHE A 925 29.91 35.45 -6.98
N LYS A 926 30.24 36.53 -7.71
CA LYS A 926 31.60 36.88 -8.16
C LYS A 926 32.40 35.62 -8.58
N ASN A 927 31.80 34.82 -9.45
CA ASN A 927 32.34 33.58 -10.04
C ASN A 927 32.39 32.30 -9.16
N ARG A 928 31.93 32.34 -7.90
CA ARG A 928 31.80 31.14 -7.04
C ARG A 928 30.37 30.61 -7.02
N LEU A 929 30.23 29.28 -7.06
CA LEU A 929 28.93 28.62 -7.04
C LEU A 929 28.55 28.25 -5.60
N LEU A 930 27.35 28.67 -5.21
CA LEU A 930 26.76 28.41 -3.90
C LEU A 930 25.66 27.37 -4.04
N GLY A 931 25.72 26.27 -3.29
CA GLY A 931 24.68 25.25 -3.24
C GLY A 931 24.07 25.14 -1.85
N MET A 932 22.75 25.00 -1.75
CA MET A 932 22.06 24.77 -0.48
C MET A 932 21.55 23.34 -0.41
N THR A 933 21.87 22.66 0.69
CA THR A 933 21.43 21.28 0.91
C THR A 933 20.22 21.19 1.82
N ALA A 934 19.47 20.10 1.69
CA ALA A 934 18.36 19.77 2.59
C ALA A 934 18.83 19.46 4.03
N ALA A 935 20.13 19.18 4.22
CA ALA A 935 20.78 18.89 5.51
C ALA A 935 21.32 20.15 6.20
N ASN A 936 20.86 21.34 5.81
CA ASN A 936 21.29 22.62 6.36
C ASN A 936 22.79 22.89 6.19
N ALA A 937 23.35 22.53 5.04
CA ALA A 937 24.72 22.90 4.67
C ALA A 937 24.73 23.85 3.46
N VAL A 938 25.72 24.73 3.43
CA VAL A 938 26.04 25.59 2.29
C VAL A 938 27.32 25.10 1.65
N LEU A 939 27.22 24.76 0.37
CA LEU A 939 28.32 24.31 -0.48
C LEU A 939 28.88 25.54 -1.20
N ILE A 940 30.18 25.78 -1.08
CA ILE A 940 30.91 26.79 -1.85
C ILE A 940 31.85 26.06 -2.78
N LEU A 941 31.72 26.26 -4.08
CA LEU A 941 32.65 25.73 -5.08
C LEU A 941 33.57 26.82 -5.59
N ASP A 942 34.84 26.46 -5.71
CA ASP A 942 35.86 27.34 -6.29
C ASP A 942 35.75 27.41 -7.82
N GLU A 943 36.46 28.35 -8.44
CA GLU A 943 36.39 28.63 -9.88
C GLU A 943 36.77 27.42 -10.75
N ASP A 944 37.66 26.54 -10.26
CA ASP A 944 38.08 25.32 -10.95
C ASP A 944 37.02 24.20 -10.92
N ARG A 945 35.98 24.34 -10.08
CA ARG A 945 34.91 23.37 -9.84
C ARG A 945 35.41 21.96 -9.45
N GLN A 946 36.65 21.86 -8.95
CA GLN A 946 37.28 20.61 -8.47
C GLN A 946 37.47 20.60 -6.94
N ARG A 947 37.41 21.77 -6.29
CA ARG A 947 37.47 21.92 -4.83
C ARG A 947 36.24 22.63 -4.31
N GLY A 948 35.74 22.19 -3.17
CA GLY A 948 34.56 22.76 -2.53
C GLY A 948 34.70 22.84 -1.02
N ILE A 949 34.08 23.84 -0.42
CA ILE A 949 33.94 23.98 1.02
C ILE A 949 32.49 23.65 1.37
N GLN A 950 32.29 22.66 2.24
CA GLN A 950 30.97 22.38 2.81
C GLN A 950 30.90 23.02 4.19
N LEU A 951 30.08 24.07 4.28
CA LEU A 951 29.80 24.78 5.52
C LEU A 951 28.58 24.16 6.19
N ASN A 952 28.80 23.42 7.25
CA ASN A 952 27.73 22.81 8.04
C ASN A 952 27.17 23.87 9.00
N LEU A 953 25.92 24.27 8.78
CA LEU A 953 25.26 25.26 9.62
C LEU A 953 24.69 24.60 10.89
N PRO A 954 24.80 25.24 12.06
CA PRO A 954 24.22 24.73 13.29
C PRO A 954 22.72 24.39 13.14
N PRO A 955 22.24 23.25 13.68
CA PRO A 955 20.84 22.83 13.55
C PRO A 955 19.85 23.81 14.19
N GLU A 956 20.30 24.64 15.13
CA GLU A 956 19.51 25.67 15.80
C GLU A 956 19.09 26.83 14.88
N GLU A 957 19.69 26.95 13.70
CA GLU A 957 19.46 28.07 12.79
C GLU A 957 18.21 27.90 11.92
N GLY A 958 17.60 26.71 11.91
CA GLY A 958 16.51 26.39 10.99
C GLY A 958 17.03 26.13 9.57
N ARG A 959 16.13 25.83 8.63
CA ARG A 959 16.51 25.42 7.27
C ARG A 959 16.97 26.63 6.46
N ALA A 960 18.19 26.60 5.92
CA ALA A 960 18.67 27.59 4.95
C ALA A 960 17.70 27.68 3.76
N VAL A 961 17.32 28.90 3.39
CA VAL A 961 16.38 29.24 2.31
C VAL A 961 17.08 30.05 1.22
N ASP A 962 18.00 30.91 1.62
CA ASP A 962 18.83 31.69 0.70
C ASP A 962 20.22 31.96 1.28
N ALA A 963 21.20 32.29 0.44
CA ALA A 963 22.57 32.58 0.86
C ALA A 963 23.32 33.33 -0.23
N LEU A 964 24.19 34.25 0.19
CA LEU A 964 25.05 35.01 -0.69
C LEU A 964 26.39 35.32 -0.03
N LEU A 965 27.42 35.48 -0.85
CA LEU A 965 28.76 35.86 -0.42
C LEU A 965 28.87 37.39 -0.46
N VAL A 966 29.46 38.01 0.57
CA VAL A 966 29.50 39.46 0.72
C VAL A 966 30.79 39.88 1.40
N GLY A 967 31.67 40.61 0.70
CA GLY A 967 32.90 41.14 1.29
C GLY A 967 33.78 40.09 1.99
N GLY A 968 33.82 38.85 1.48
CA GLY A 968 34.54 37.73 2.11
C GLY A 968 33.79 37.03 3.26
N ARG A 969 32.51 37.36 3.49
CA ARG A 969 31.63 36.74 4.49
C ARG A 969 30.50 35.99 3.80
N LEU A 970 29.90 35.01 4.47
CA LEU A 970 28.71 34.32 3.99
C LEU A 970 27.48 34.82 4.75
N ALA A 971 26.50 35.40 4.07
CA ALA A 971 25.20 35.69 4.65
C ALA A 971 24.21 34.58 4.28
N VAL A 972 23.55 33.99 5.27
CA VAL A 972 22.54 32.93 5.10
C VAL A 972 21.21 33.39 5.68
N LEU A 973 20.16 33.27 4.88
CA LEU A 973 18.77 33.42 5.28
C LEU A 973 18.21 32.04 5.63
N SER A 974 17.78 31.85 6.88
CA SER A 974 17.18 30.62 7.36
C SER A 974 15.71 30.83 7.75
N SER A 975 14.91 29.78 7.58
CA SER A 975 13.49 29.74 7.99
C SER A 975 13.33 28.87 9.23
N ARG A 976 12.70 29.42 10.28
CA ARG A 976 12.44 28.75 11.55
C ARG A 976 11.08 29.16 12.09
N ARG A 977 10.18 28.24 12.42
CA ARG A 977 8.86 28.62 12.95
C ARG A 977 9.00 29.28 14.35
N PRO A 978 8.41 30.47 14.62
CA PRO A 978 7.42 31.20 13.81
C PRO A 978 7.94 32.27 12.81
N GLY A 979 9.25 32.48 12.63
CA GLY A 979 9.85 33.51 11.75
C GLY A 979 11.03 33.02 10.87
N GLY A 980 12.17 33.70 10.95
CA GLY A 980 13.42 33.36 10.24
C GLY A 980 14.62 34.09 10.82
N ALA A 981 15.81 33.89 10.28
CA ALA A 981 17.00 34.64 10.69
C ALA A 981 17.94 34.92 9.51
N VAL A 982 18.67 36.03 9.59
CA VAL A 982 19.83 36.28 8.73
C VAL A 982 21.08 36.16 9.57
N SER A 983 21.91 35.19 9.23
CA SER A 983 23.19 34.95 9.90
C SER A 983 24.33 35.28 8.96
N VAL A 984 25.34 36.00 9.45
CA VAL A 984 26.55 36.36 8.71
C VAL A 984 27.72 35.63 9.34
N TYR A 985 28.45 34.87 8.53
CA TYR A 985 29.59 34.06 8.95
C TYR A 985 30.90 34.57 8.35
N ALA A 986 31.98 34.41 9.11
CA ALA A 986 33.32 34.47 8.57
C ALA A 986 33.58 33.22 7.72
N LEU A 987 34.14 33.42 6.54
CA LEU A 987 34.74 32.33 5.78
C LEU A 987 36.15 32.06 6.31
N PRO A 988 36.59 30.79 6.32
CA PRO A 988 37.94 30.41 6.71
C PRO A 988 39.02 30.97 5.77
#